data_AF-A0AAV8TNI3-F1
#
_entry.id   AF-A0AAV8TNI3-F1
#
_cell.length_a   1.000
_cell.length_b   1.000
_cell.length_c   1.000
_cell.angle_alpha   90.00
_cell.angle_beta   90.00
_cell.angle_gamma   90.00
#
_symmetry.space_group_name_H-M   'P 1'
#
loop_
_entity.id
_entity.type
_entity.pdbx_description
1 polymer ?
#
loop_
_entity_poly.entity_id
_entity_poly.type
_entity_poly.pdbx_seq_one_letter_code
_entity_poly.pdbx_strand_id
1 'polypeptide(L)'
;MATREFTSVIIIFFLTSTFFSCQFHRSFAQNWIKAGYWYAGSDFPISDINSALFTHLLCGFATVNSTTYDLSFASNFQESFSIFTDTVKLKNPSIVTLLSIWNGQAQTYQSIIGKPANSSVLSSMLLNSSYRKAFIESSIRTARLFGFQGIDLFWLWPNSTDLSSIGVLLDEWRAAIVSEPRNSTMSQLILTMGVRYSPSLQIVSYPIESMNRNLDWAHVVAYDYYIPAVENFTGNHAALYSLSRTIASDSGIREWLSKGFPANKLLLGLPYHGYAWTLVKPGDNSVGAHASGPAVTRDGSMGYRFIKSFIQNYGYGARPVYNSTYVVNYFFVGSIWINYDDVETIMAKISYAKGKGLGGYNVFQVINDDNWALSLAAQGEPSRGKKRGILLKVLLPIAAFIMLSASIIYYYQSRARKQKDRSATQELSLMAAGNLDSNAPRLQVFSFAMVKAATNNFSIANKLGEGGFGPVYKGTLPGGQEIAVKRLSESSTQGLEEFKNEVSLTARLQHVNLVRLLGFCTEDEEKMLVYEFMPKRSLELYLFDPMKRLALNWEMRVRIIEGVTQGLLYLQEYSNYTIIHRDLKASNILLDEEMNPKISDFGMARLFRKDIYEEANTSRIIGTYGYVPPEYVREGIYSMKYDVYSFGVLLLQIISSRSNRHYYGPNEDLNLLEYVSCTFSRTIHRHEKQKVTYPL
;
A
#
# COMPACT_ATOMS: atom_id res chain seq x y z
N MET A 1 -51.11 -26.40 1.68
CA MET A 1 -51.05 -25.37 2.74
C MET A 1 -49.73 -24.57 2.72
N ALA A 2 -48.58 -25.21 2.46
CA ALA A 2 -47.26 -24.56 2.42
C ALA A 2 -47.02 -23.51 1.31
N THR A 3 -47.84 -23.47 0.25
CA THR A 3 -47.65 -22.54 -0.88
C THR A 3 -48.26 -21.15 -0.65
N ARG A 4 -49.26 -21.02 0.23
CA ARG A 4 -49.90 -19.72 0.55
C ARG A 4 -49.10 -18.91 1.57
N GLU A 5 -48.44 -19.56 2.51
CA GLU A 5 -47.58 -18.86 3.49
C GLU A 5 -46.32 -18.28 2.82
N PHE A 6 -45.80 -18.95 1.78
CA PHE A 6 -44.61 -18.50 1.06
C PHE A 6 -44.85 -17.19 0.27
N THR A 7 -46.05 -17.00 -0.27
CA THR A 7 -46.42 -15.79 -1.02
C THR A 7 -46.65 -14.60 -0.10
N SER A 8 -47.26 -14.81 1.06
CA SER A 8 -47.50 -13.74 2.05
C SER A 8 -46.20 -13.20 2.65
N VAL A 9 -45.20 -14.05 2.90
CA VAL A 9 -43.90 -13.62 3.45
C VAL A 9 -43.10 -12.78 2.44
N ILE A 10 -43.15 -13.13 1.15
CA ILE A 10 -42.46 -12.38 0.09
C ILE A 10 -43.08 -10.98 -0.10
N ILE A 11 -44.41 -10.88 -0.05
CA ILE A 11 -45.11 -9.59 -0.21
C ILE A 11 -44.84 -8.67 0.98
N ILE A 12 -44.84 -9.19 2.21
CA ILE A 12 -44.51 -8.41 3.41
C ILE A 12 -43.05 -7.92 3.36
N PHE A 13 -42.11 -8.76 2.90
CA PHE A 13 -40.71 -8.39 2.78
C PHE A 13 -40.47 -7.27 1.73
N PHE A 14 -41.15 -7.34 0.58
CA PHE A 14 -41.09 -6.29 -0.45
C PHE A 14 -41.72 -4.97 0.01
N LEU A 15 -42.82 -5.02 0.77
CA LEU A 15 -43.46 -3.84 1.34
C LEU A 15 -42.61 -3.20 2.44
N THR A 16 -41.92 -3.99 3.28
CA THR A 16 -40.99 -3.45 4.29
C THR A 16 -39.69 -2.91 3.69
N SER A 17 -39.20 -3.52 2.61
CA SER A 17 -38.01 -3.04 1.87
C SER A 17 -38.25 -1.71 1.15
N THR A 18 -39.45 -1.52 0.61
CA THR A 18 -39.84 -0.27 -0.05
C THR A 18 -40.16 0.83 0.97
N PHE A 19 -40.77 0.49 2.12
CA PHE A 19 -40.97 1.47 3.21
C PHE A 19 -39.66 1.97 3.84
N PHE A 20 -38.66 1.10 4.04
CA PHE A 20 -37.34 1.53 4.53
C PHE A 20 -36.51 2.31 3.50
N SER A 21 -36.83 2.18 2.21
CA SER A 21 -36.20 2.95 1.13
C SER A 21 -36.77 4.37 1.00
N CYS A 22 -37.97 4.63 1.55
CA CYS A 22 -38.68 5.91 1.41
C CYS A 22 -38.69 6.79 2.69
N GLN A 23 -37.99 6.42 3.76
CA GLN A 23 -37.91 7.23 4.99
C GLN A 23 -36.52 7.77 5.37
N PHE A 24 -35.51 7.68 4.51
CA PHE A 24 -34.35 8.57 4.65
C PHE A 24 -34.60 9.89 3.92
N HIS A 25 -35.42 10.72 4.57
CA HIS A 25 -35.44 12.14 4.28
C HIS A 25 -34.04 12.71 4.49
N ARG A 26 -33.59 13.50 3.50
CA ARG A 26 -32.35 14.25 3.44
C ARG A 26 -32.04 14.94 4.77
N SER A 27 -31.08 14.41 5.51
CA SER A 27 -30.22 15.24 6.34
C SER A 27 -29.19 15.86 5.41
N PHE A 28 -29.36 17.15 5.07
CA PHE A 28 -28.33 17.95 4.40
C PHE A 28 -27.07 18.00 5.29
N ALA A 29 -26.18 17.01 5.15
CA ALA A 29 -24.80 17.16 5.58
C ALA A 29 -24.19 18.26 4.70
N GLN A 30 -23.64 19.32 5.28
CA GLN A 30 -22.82 20.28 4.55
C GLN A 30 -21.76 19.50 3.74
N ASN A 31 -21.81 19.60 2.41
CA ASN A 31 -20.90 18.88 1.52
C ASN A 31 -19.47 19.40 1.72
N TRP A 32 -18.60 18.56 2.29
CA TRP A 32 -17.18 18.87 2.53
C TRP A 32 -16.48 19.28 1.23
N ILE A 33 -15.85 20.47 1.22
CA ILE A 33 -15.35 21.11 0.01
C ILE A 33 -14.04 20.44 -0.44
N LYS A 34 -14.02 20.04 -1.71
CA LYS A 34 -12.86 19.52 -2.44
C LYS A 34 -12.59 20.48 -3.57
N ALA A 35 -11.66 21.39 -3.35
CA ALA A 35 -11.30 22.45 -4.28
C ALA A 35 -9.93 22.21 -4.92
N GLY A 36 -9.72 22.70 -6.14
CA GLY A 36 -8.44 22.60 -6.81
C GLY A 36 -8.25 23.67 -7.87
N TYR A 37 -7.02 24.17 -7.98
CA TYR A 37 -6.63 25.14 -8.98
C TYR A 37 -6.23 24.49 -10.31
N TRP A 38 -6.68 25.09 -11.40
CA TRP A 38 -6.14 24.89 -12.74
C TRP A 38 -5.71 26.23 -13.32
N TYR A 39 -4.47 26.32 -13.81
CA TYR A 39 -3.91 27.53 -14.40
C TYR A 39 -4.09 27.55 -15.91
N ALA A 40 -4.69 28.62 -16.43
CA ALA A 40 -4.99 28.86 -17.84
C ALA A 40 -3.76 29.00 -18.73
N GLY A 41 -2.60 29.31 -18.16
CA GLY A 41 -1.32 29.27 -18.87
C GLY A 41 -0.64 27.90 -18.83
N SER A 42 -1.33 26.84 -18.40
CA SER A 42 -0.79 25.48 -18.44
C SER A 42 -1.03 24.81 -19.79
N ASP A 43 -0.05 24.01 -20.24
CA ASP A 43 -0.20 23.13 -21.40
C ASP A 43 -1.11 21.90 -21.14
N PHE A 44 -1.71 21.78 -19.96
CA PHE A 44 -2.56 20.64 -19.60
C PHE A 44 -4.00 20.84 -20.10
N PRO A 45 -4.53 19.98 -20.98
CA PRO A 45 -5.87 20.13 -21.52
C PRO A 45 -6.96 20.13 -20.45
N ILE A 46 -7.91 21.07 -20.54
CA ILE A 46 -9.05 21.16 -19.61
C ILE A 46 -9.89 19.86 -19.65
N SER A 47 -10.02 19.26 -20.84
CA SER A 47 -10.70 17.97 -21.06
C SER A 47 -10.14 16.83 -20.24
N ASP A 48 -8.86 16.90 -19.84
CA ASP A 48 -8.19 15.82 -19.15
C ASP A 48 -8.40 15.90 -17.64
N ILE A 49 -8.83 17.05 -17.12
CA ILE A 49 -9.14 17.24 -15.70
C ILE A 49 -10.17 16.20 -15.25
N ASN A 50 -9.89 15.48 -14.17
CA ASN A 50 -10.83 14.55 -13.57
C ASN A 50 -11.74 15.29 -12.58
N SER A 51 -12.68 16.07 -13.10
CA SER A 51 -13.59 16.91 -12.29
C SER A 51 -14.50 16.11 -11.35
N ALA A 52 -14.66 14.80 -11.54
CA ALA A 52 -15.41 13.93 -10.64
C ALA A 52 -14.76 13.83 -9.23
N LEU A 53 -13.47 14.14 -9.11
CA LEU A 53 -12.76 14.15 -7.82
C LEU A 53 -12.94 15.46 -7.04
N PHE A 54 -13.57 16.47 -7.64
CA PHE A 54 -13.70 17.79 -7.04
C PHE A 54 -15.17 18.18 -6.89
N THR A 55 -15.41 19.07 -5.93
CA THR A 55 -16.69 19.77 -5.79
C THR A 55 -16.62 21.17 -6.40
N HIS A 56 -15.42 21.76 -6.34
CA HIS A 56 -15.14 23.11 -6.81
C HIS A 56 -13.84 23.10 -7.61
N LEU A 57 -13.80 23.79 -8.74
CA LEU A 57 -12.57 24.01 -9.51
C LEU A 57 -12.36 25.51 -9.74
N LEU A 58 -11.15 25.96 -9.44
CA LEU A 58 -10.76 27.36 -9.56
C LEU A 58 -9.93 27.51 -10.84
N CYS A 59 -10.45 28.30 -11.78
CA CYS A 59 -9.77 28.61 -13.03
C CYS A 59 -8.98 29.91 -12.84
N GLY A 60 -7.65 29.79 -12.80
CA GLY A 60 -6.73 30.88 -12.54
C GLY A 60 -5.91 31.24 -13.78
N PHE A 61 -5.43 32.46 -13.99
CA PHE A 61 -5.76 33.63 -13.20
C PHE A 61 -6.04 34.83 -14.08
N ALA A 62 -7.12 35.54 -13.76
CA ALA A 62 -7.30 36.92 -14.18
C ALA A 62 -6.39 37.83 -13.34
N THR A 63 -5.99 38.97 -13.92
CA THR A 63 -5.22 40.02 -13.26
C THR A 63 -6.04 41.30 -13.18
N VAL A 64 -5.53 42.32 -12.49
CA VAL A 64 -6.16 43.64 -12.42
C VAL A 64 -5.38 44.62 -13.29
N ASN A 65 -6.08 45.34 -14.16
CA ASN A 65 -5.48 46.37 -14.99
C ASN A 65 -5.01 47.53 -14.11
N SER A 66 -3.76 47.96 -14.24
CA SER A 66 -3.16 49.00 -13.38
C SER A 66 -3.76 50.40 -13.55
N THR A 67 -4.49 50.64 -14.64
CA THR A 67 -5.04 51.96 -14.99
C THR A 67 -6.55 52.01 -14.74
N THR A 68 -7.29 50.99 -15.19
CA THR A 68 -8.75 50.96 -15.07
C THR A 68 -9.22 50.27 -13.80
N TYR A 69 -8.39 49.41 -13.21
CA TYR A 69 -8.75 48.51 -12.11
C TYR A 69 -9.84 47.48 -12.45
N ASP A 70 -10.18 47.36 -13.74
CA ASP A 70 -10.99 46.25 -14.24
C ASP A 70 -10.18 44.95 -14.27
N LEU A 71 -10.87 43.81 -14.19
CA LEU A 71 -10.25 42.53 -14.52
C LEU A 71 -9.74 42.51 -15.96
N SER A 72 -8.52 41.98 -16.11
CA SER A 72 -7.86 41.77 -17.38
C SER A 72 -7.20 40.40 -17.42
N PHE A 73 -6.98 39.87 -18.61
CA PHE A 73 -6.21 38.65 -18.83
C PHE A 73 -5.66 38.67 -20.25
N ALA A 74 -4.61 37.90 -20.50
CA ALA A 74 -4.02 37.83 -21.83
C ALA A 74 -5.01 37.14 -22.80
N SER A 75 -5.04 37.59 -24.06
CA SER A 75 -6.00 37.12 -25.06
C SER A 75 -5.94 35.61 -25.31
N ASN A 76 -4.75 35.01 -25.14
CA ASN A 76 -4.56 33.56 -25.25
C ASN A 76 -5.24 32.76 -24.11
N PHE A 77 -5.60 33.38 -23.00
CA PHE A 77 -6.36 32.72 -21.92
C PHE A 77 -7.88 32.80 -22.12
N GLN A 78 -8.35 33.64 -23.04
CA GLN A 78 -9.78 33.88 -23.23
C GLN A 78 -10.53 32.61 -23.63
N GLU A 79 -9.96 31.80 -24.52
CA GLU A 79 -10.54 30.52 -24.93
C GLU A 79 -10.61 29.55 -23.75
N SER A 80 -9.54 29.47 -22.95
CA SER A 80 -9.52 28.64 -21.76
C SER A 80 -10.63 29.02 -20.78
N PHE A 81 -10.82 30.32 -20.52
CA PHE A 81 -11.90 30.80 -19.65
C PHE A 81 -13.29 30.53 -20.21
N SER A 82 -13.50 30.70 -21.53
CA SER A 82 -14.82 30.48 -22.13
C SER A 82 -15.26 29.02 -22.12
N ILE A 83 -14.34 28.07 -22.33
CA ILE A 83 -14.68 26.64 -22.40
C ILE A 83 -14.56 25.92 -21.06
N PHE A 84 -13.92 26.52 -20.04
CA PHE A 84 -13.57 25.82 -18.80
C PHE A 84 -14.77 25.16 -18.13
N THR A 85 -15.79 25.95 -17.83
CA THR A 85 -16.98 25.51 -17.08
C THR A 85 -17.70 24.37 -17.80
N ASP A 86 -17.96 24.53 -19.10
CA ASP A 86 -18.70 23.55 -19.88
C ASP A 86 -17.89 22.26 -20.02
N THR A 87 -16.59 22.36 -20.25
CA THR A 87 -15.70 21.20 -20.41
C THR A 87 -15.61 20.38 -19.13
N VAL A 88 -15.39 20.99 -17.96
CA VAL A 88 -15.29 20.23 -16.70
C VAL A 88 -16.65 19.65 -16.27
N LYS A 89 -17.76 20.28 -16.68
CA LYS A 89 -19.12 19.77 -16.42
C LYS A 89 -19.46 18.52 -17.23
N LEU A 90 -18.80 18.26 -18.37
CA LEU A 90 -18.98 17.02 -19.13
C LEU A 90 -18.72 15.77 -18.28
N LYS A 91 -17.71 15.82 -17.39
CA LYS A 91 -17.36 14.71 -16.49
C LYS A 91 -18.05 14.79 -15.13
N ASN A 92 -18.40 15.98 -14.66
CA ASN A 92 -19.10 16.19 -13.40
C ASN A 92 -20.13 17.32 -13.53
N PRO A 93 -21.39 17.03 -13.89
CA PRO A 93 -22.43 18.05 -14.07
C PRO A 93 -22.73 18.88 -12.82
N SER A 94 -22.35 18.39 -11.63
CA SER A 94 -22.55 19.08 -10.35
C SER A 94 -21.36 19.91 -9.90
N ILE A 95 -20.26 19.96 -10.67
CA ILE A 95 -19.09 20.77 -10.33
C ILE A 95 -19.44 22.26 -10.35
N VAL A 96 -18.88 22.97 -9.38
CA VAL A 96 -18.95 24.43 -9.28
C VAL A 96 -17.62 25.02 -9.72
N THR A 97 -17.63 25.99 -10.62
CA THR A 97 -16.42 26.64 -11.13
C THR A 97 -16.31 28.07 -10.64
N LEU A 98 -15.10 28.47 -10.26
CA LEU A 98 -14.80 29.82 -9.80
C LEU A 98 -13.73 30.45 -10.69
N LEU A 99 -13.90 31.73 -11.00
CA LEU A 99 -12.85 32.55 -11.61
C LEU A 99 -11.89 33.02 -10.51
N SER A 100 -10.61 32.68 -10.63
CA SER A 100 -9.61 33.16 -9.67
C SER A 100 -8.82 34.34 -10.19
N ILE A 101 -8.58 35.30 -9.30
CA ILE A 101 -7.90 36.57 -9.56
C ILE A 101 -6.58 36.57 -8.80
N TRP A 102 -5.51 37.01 -9.46
CA TRP A 102 -4.15 36.94 -8.94
C TRP A 102 -3.39 38.26 -9.06
N ASN A 103 -2.40 38.45 -8.19
CA ASN A 103 -1.52 39.63 -8.20
C ASN A 103 -0.29 39.50 -9.11
N GLY A 104 -0.14 38.36 -9.82
CA GLY A 104 0.95 38.11 -10.76
C GLY A 104 2.10 37.27 -10.20
N GLN A 105 2.81 36.58 -11.11
CA GLN A 105 3.86 35.63 -10.77
C GLN A 105 5.06 36.27 -10.08
N ALA A 106 5.49 37.41 -10.60
CA ALA A 106 6.66 38.10 -10.08
C ALA A 106 6.41 38.55 -8.63
N GLN A 107 5.26 39.16 -8.36
CA GLN A 107 4.87 39.64 -7.04
C GLN A 107 4.73 38.49 -6.06
N THR A 108 4.06 37.42 -6.46
CA THR A 108 3.93 36.20 -5.65
C THR A 108 5.30 35.62 -5.30
N TYR A 109 6.19 35.46 -6.28
CA TYR A 109 7.54 34.96 -6.05
C TYR A 109 8.33 35.87 -5.10
N GLN A 110 8.32 37.19 -5.31
CA GLN A 110 8.98 38.16 -4.41
C GLN A 110 8.46 38.04 -2.98
N SER A 111 7.14 37.89 -2.82
CA SER A 111 6.49 37.75 -1.51
C SER A 111 6.87 36.46 -0.79
N ILE A 112 6.91 35.35 -1.53
CA ILE A 112 7.34 34.04 -1.04
C ILE A 112 8.80 34.08 -0.58
N ILE A 113 9.69 34.77 -1.31
CA ILE A 113 11.10 34.91 -0.91
C ILE A 113 11.36 36.02 0.13
N GLY A 114 10.30 36.57 0.75
CA GLY A 114 10.40 37.60 1.78
C GLY A 114 10.87 38.97 1.27
N LYS A 115 10.90 39.19 -0.04
CA LYS A 115 11.21 40.49 -0.63
C LYS A 115 9.95 41.36 -0.70
N PRO A 116 10.08 42.70 -0.67
CA PRO A 116 8.95 43.59 -0.88
C PRO A 116 8.31 43.31 -2.25
N ALA A 117 7.14 42.68 -2.23
CA ALA A 117 6.31 42.54 -3.41
C ALA A 117 5.56 43.86 -3.62
N ASN A 118 5.90 44.60 -4.68
CA ASN A 118 5.14 45.80 -5.04
C ASN A 118 3.81 45.37 -5.67
N SER A 119 2.82 45.02 -4.83
CA SER A 119 1.44 44.80 -5.26
C SER A 119 0.70 46.12 -5.48
N SER A 120 1.38 47.15 -6.00
CA SER A 120 0.86 48.52 -6.10
C SER A 120 -0.54 48.57 -6.68
N VAL A 121 -0.87 47.73 -7.65
CA VAL A 121 -2.20 47.69 -8.28
C VAL A 121 -3.28 47.26 -7.29
N LEU A 122 -3.13 46.12 -6.61
CA LEU A 122 -4.14 45.65 -5.64
C LEU A 122 -4.17 46.53 -4.39
N SER A 123 -3.02 47.00 -3.92
CA SER A 123 -2.95 47.93 -2.79
C SER A 123 -3.62 49.27 -3.12
N SER A 124 -3.37 49.82 -4.32
CA SER A 124 -4.05 51.05 -4.78
C SER A 124 -5.54 50.83 -4.98
N MET A 125 -5.93 49.66 -5.50
CA MET A 125 -7.33 49.26 -5.64
C MET A 125 -8.03 49.27 -4.28
N LEU A 126 -7.43 48.72 -3.22
CA LEU A 126 -8.01 48.72 -1.87
C LEU A 126 -8.19 50.13 -1.29
N LEU A 127 -7.26 51.04 -1.53
CA LEU A 127 -7.23 52.34 -0.86
C LEU A 127 -8.23 53.35 -1.46
N ASN A 128 -8.81 53.08 -2.63
CA ASN A 128 -9.72 54.00 -3.31
C ASN A 128 -11.06 53.33 -3.63
N SER A 129 -12.16 53.92 -3.16
CA SER A 129 -13.52 53.38 -3.35
C SER A 129 -13.94 53.27 -4.82
N SER A 130 -13.49 54.18 -5.69
CA SER A 130 -13.79 54.11 -7.13
C SER A 130 -13.07 52.95 -7.80
N TYR A 131 -11.83 52.65 -7.37
CA TYR A 131 -11.06 51.52 -7.89
C TYR A 131 -11.61 50.19 -7.38
N ARG A 132 -12.00 50.11 -6.10
CA ARG A 132 -12.73 48.94 -5.56
C ARG A 132 -14.01 48.69 -6.34
N LYS A 133 -14.79 49.73 -6.63
CA LYS A 133 -16.02 49.62 -7.42
C LYS A 133 -15.77 49.06 -8.82
N ALA A 134 -14.80 49.60 -9.55
CA ALA A 134 -14.44 49.11 -10.89
C ALA A 134 -14.01 47.62 -10.86
N PHE A 135 -13.18 47.26 -9.89
CA PHE A 135 -12.74 45.89 -9.66
C PHE A 135 -13.92 44.94 -9.35
N ILE A 136 -14.80 45.33 -8.42
CA ILE A 136 -15.97 44.54 -8.03
C ILE A 136 -16.90 44.33 -9.23
N GLU A 137 -17.30 45.40 -9.92
CA GLU A 137 -18.25 45.33 -11.04
C GLU A 137 -17.68 44.52 -12.21
N SER A 138 -16.41 44.73 -12.56
CA SER A 138 -15.75 43.97 -13.62
C SER A 138 -15.57 42.49 -13.24
N SER A 139 -15.33 42.17 -11.97
CA SER A 139 -15.21 40.78 -11.52
C SER A 139 -16.50 39.99 -11.64
N ILE A 140 -17.63 40.58 -11.23
CA ILE A 140 -18.97 39.98 -11.35
C ILE A 140 -19.32 39.81 -12.84
N ARG A 141 -19.15 40.88 -13.63
CA ARG A 141 -19.39 40.86 -15.08
C ARG A 141 -18.59 39.76 -15.78
N THR A 142 -17.30 39.62 -15.46
CA THR A 142 -16.40 38.63 -16.08
C THR A 142 -16.76 37.21 -15.67
N ALA A 143 -17.03 36.97 -14.38
CA ALA A 143 -17.46 35.65 -13.90
C ALA A 143 -18.72 35.17 -14.62
N ARG A 144 -19.73 36.05 -14.76
CA ARG A 144 -20.96 35.74 -15.50
C ARG A 144 -20.73 35.53 -16.99
N LEU A 145 -19.92 36.37 -17.63
CA LEU A 145 -19.61 36.28 -19.06
C LEU A 145 -19.05 34.90 -19.44
N PHE A 146 -18.22 34.32 -18.58
CA PHE A 146 -17.60 33.00 -18.80
C PHE A 146 -18.29 31.86 -18.03
N GLY A 147 -19.49 32.09 -17.53
CA GLY A 147 -20.33 31.05 -16.91
C GLY A 147 -19.83 30.52 -15.56
N PHE A 148 -18.89 31.19 -14.89
CA PHE A 148 -18.44 30.82 -13.56
C PHE A 148 -19.54 31.06 -12.50
N GLN A 149 -19.56 30.22 -11.47
CA GLN A 149 -20.51 30.32 -10.35
C GLN A 149 -19.90 30.96 -9.09
N GLY A 150 -18.65 31.39 -9.15
CA GLY A 150 -18.05 32.19 -8.10
C GLY A 150 -16.77 32.88 -8.51
N ILE A 151 -16.24 33.65 -7.58
CA ILE A 151 -15.05 34.46 -7.72
C ILE A 151 -14.13 34.15 -6.54
N ASP A 152 -12.85 34.00 -6.84
CA ASP A 152 -11.80 33.75 -5.89
C ASP A 152 -10.72 34.84 -5.97
N LEU A 153 -10.30 35.36 -4.82
CA LEU A 153 -9.17 36.27 -4.73
C LEU A 153 -7.95 35.55 -4.17
N PHE A 154 -6.96 35.28 -5.02
CA PHE A 154 -5.68 34.68 -4.64
C PHE A 154 -4.61 35.76 -4.47
N TRP A 155 -4.73 36.55 -3.38
CA TRP A 155 -3.81 37.64 -3.07
C TRP A 155 -2.74 37.21 -2.05
N LEU A 156 -1.54 36.93 -2.54
CA LEU A 156 -0.34 36.65 -1.73
C LEU A 156 0.61 37.86 -1.70
N TRP A 157 1.07 38.45 -0.60
CA TRP A 157 0.53 38.61 0.74
C TRP A 157 0.24 40.12 0.94
N PRO A 158 -0.98 40.52 1.35
CA PRO A 158 -1.25 41.92 1.64
C PRO A 158 -0.31 42.44 2.74
N ASN A 159 0.17 43.68 2.60
CA ASN A 159 0.96 44.31 3.66
C ASN A 159 0.06 44.71 4.85
N SER A 160 0.64 45.25 5.92
CA SER A 160 -0.10 45.66 7.12
C SER A 160 -1.22 46.67 6.83
N THR A 161 -1.02 47.61 5.89
CA THR A 161 -2.02 48.59 5.46
C THR A 161 -3.12 47.96 4.61
N ASP A 162 -2.76 47.00 3.76
CA ASP A 162 -3.73 46.28 2.94
C ASP A 162 -4.66 45.42 3.80
N LEU A 163 -4.12 44.76 4.85
CA LEU A 163 -4.89 43.91 5.76
C LEU A 163 -5.99 44.68 6.52
N SER A 164 -5.77 45.95 6.86
CA SER A 164 -6.83 46.76 7.49
C SER A 164 -7.91 47.19 6.49
N SER A 165 -7.56 47.30 5.20
CA SER A 165 -8.44 47.79 4.15
C SER A 165 -9.21 46.67 3.42
N ILE A 166 -8.74 45.43 3.46
CA ILE A 166 -9.36 44.29 2.77
C ILE A 166 -10.78 43.99 3.28
N GLY A 167 -11.07 44.31 4.55
CA GLY A 167 -12.42 44.15 5.12
C GLY A 167 -13.44 45.02 4.38
N VAL A 168 -13.08 46.26 4.06
CA VAL A 168 -13.95 47.19 3.33
C VAL A 168 -14.25 46.67 1.92
N LEU A 169 -13.24 46.15 1.22
CA LEU A 169 -13.44 45.50 -0.07
C LEU A 169 -14.42 44.34 0.04
N LEU A 170 -14.25 43.45 1.02
CA LEU A 170 -15.11 42.28 1.17
C LEU A 170 -16.56 42.64 1.50
N ASP A 171 -16.79 43.66 2.33
CA ASP A 171 -18.12 44.17 2.65
C ASP A 171 -18.80 44.75 1.39
N GLU A 172 -18.09 45.57 0.61
CA GLU A 172 -18.59 46.14 -0.65
C GLU A 172 -18.82 45.06 -1.73
N TRP A 173 -17.92 44.09 -1.84
CA TRP A 173 -17.98 43.04 -2.85
C TRP A 173 -19.15 42.09 -2.59
N ARG A 174 -19.36 41.68 -1.33
CA ARG A 174 -20.51 40.86 -0.97
C ARG A 174 -21.82 41.63 -1.19
N ALA A 175 -21.89 42.91 -0.82
CA ALA A 175 -23.06 43.74 -1.09
C ALA A 175 -23.39 43.82 -2.58
N ALA A 176 -22.37 44.03 -3.43
CA ALA A 176 -22.53 44.05 -4.88
C ALA A 176 -23.04 42.71 -5.43
N ILE A 177 -22.48 41.58 -4.99
CA ILE A 177 -22.94 40.22 -5.36
C ILE A 177 -24.40 39.98 -4.96
N VAL A 178 -24.83 40.44 -3.78
CA VAL A 178 -26.22 40.31 -3.31
C VAL A 178 -27.18 41.22 -4.08
N SER A 179 -26.70 42.38 -4.53
CA SER A 179 -27.48 43.37 -5.29
C SER A 179 -27.52 43.12 -6.80
N GLU A 180 -26.71 42.18 -7.31
CA GLU A 180 -26.71 41.78 -8.71
C GLU A 180 -28.16 41.43 -9.15
N PRO A 181 -28.65 41.91 -10.31
CA PRO A 181 -30.06 41.83 -10.68
C PRO A 181 -30.63 40.40 -10.56
N ARG A 182 -31.59 40.22 -9.65
CA ARG A 182 -32.36 38.96 -9.45
C ARG A 182 -33.22 38.54 -10.65
N ASN A 183 -33.16 39.27 -11.76
CA ASN A 183 -33.81 38.90 -13.02
C ASN A 183 -33.06 37.78 -13.77
N SER A 184 -31.86 37.39 -13.32
CA SER A 184 -31.22 36.18 -13.81
C SER A 184 -31.72 34.97 -13.02
N THR A 185 -32.05 33.87 -13.71
CA THR A 185 -32.33 32.55 -13.10
C THR A 185 -31.10 31.93 -12.42
N MET A 186 -30.02 32.69 -12.22
CA MET A 186 -28.73 32.22 -11.75
C MET A 186 -28.60 32.36 -10.23
N SER A 187 -27.91 31.40 -9.61
CA SER A 187 -27.57 31.48 -8.19
C SER A 187 -26.60 32.63 -7.92
N GLN A 188 -26.65 33.15 -6.68
CA GLN A 188 -25.66 34.09 -6.16
C GLN A 188 -24.24 33.56 -6.35
N LEU A 189 -23.29 34.43 -6.73
CA LEU A 189 -21.89 34.06 -6.86
C LEU A 189 -21.29 33.70 -5.49
N ILE A 190 -20.55 32.59 -5.48
CA ILE A 190 -19.67 32.22 -4.37
C ILE A 190 -18.48 33.19 -4.34
N LEU A 191 -18.04 33.60 -3.15
CA LEU A 191 -16.88 34.48 -2.95
C LEU A 191 -15.87 33.83 -2.02
N THR A 192 -14.64 33.64 -2.48
CA THR A 192 -13.57 32.94 -1.74
C THR A 192 -12.27 33.70 -1.78
N MET A 193 -11.35 33.35 -0.88
CA MET A 193 -10.05 34.00 -0.82
C MET A 193 -8.96 33.03 -0.39
N GLY A 194 -7.81 33.10 -1.06
CA GLY A 194 -6.57 32.47 -0.62
C GLY A 194 -5.91 33.28 0.48
N VAL A 195 -5.57 32.65 1.60
CA VAL A 195 -5.07 33.34 2.79
C VAL A 195 -3.77 32.73 3.31
N ARG A 196 -3.05 33.50 4.14
CA ARG A 196 -1.82 33.05 4.79
C ARG A 196 -2.06 31.85 5.68
N TYR A 197 -1.01 31.05 5.85
CA TYR A 197 -1.00 29.96 6.82
C TYR A 197 -1.40 30.44 8.24
N SER A 198 -0.95 31.63 8.64
CA SER A 198 -1.33 32.32 9.87
C SER A 198 -2.12 33.61 9.57
N PRO A 199 -3.14 33.95 10.38
CA PRO A 199 -3.90 35.18 10.23
C PRO A 199 -3.13 36.44 10.65
N SER A 200 -2.03 36.31 11.39
CA SER A 200 -1.28 37.45 11.92
C SER A 200 -0.04 37.74 11.09
N LEU A 201 0.20 39.03 10.86
CA LEU A 201 1.44 39.57 10.30
C LEU A 201 1.96 40.65 11.25
N GLN A 202 2.96 40.29 12.07
CA GLN A 202 3.49 41.15 13.12
C GLN A 202 2.39 41.62 14.09
N ILE A 203 1.99 42.89 14.02
CA ILE A 203 1.00 43.53 14.90
C ILE A 203 -0.40 43.56 14.25
N VAL A 204 -0.49 43.32 12.93
CA VAL A 204 -1.75 43.37 12.19
C VAL A 204 -2.27 41.97 11.91
N SER A 205 -3.59 41.81 11.83
CA SER A 205 -4.26 40.53 11.55
C SER A 205 -5.25 40.72 10.43
N TYR A 206 -5.57 39.64 9.72
CA TYR A 206 -6.73 39.63 8.82
C TYR A 206 -8.02 40.07 9.55
N PRO A 207 -8.95 40.77 8.88
CA PRO A 207 -10.20 41.24 9.48
C PRO A 207 -11.21 40.09 9.58
N ILE A 208 -11.02 39.23 10.59
CA ILE A 208 -11.75 37.97 10.77
C ILE A 208 -13.27 38.14 10.71
N GLU A 209 -13.82 39.21 11.30
CA GLU A 209 -15.25 39.45 11.34
C GLU A 209 -15.83 39.73 9.94
N SER A 210 -15.21 40.65 9.19
CA SER A 210 -15.61 40.94 7.80
C SER A 210 -15.44 39.71 6.91
N MET A 211 -14.32 38.99 7.02
CA MET A 211 -14.12 37.74 6.28
C MET A 211 -15.19 36.69 6.58
N ASN A 212 -15.57 36.50 7.85
CA ASN A 212 -16.59 35.54 8.22
C ASN A 212 -17.97 35.93 7.66
N ARG A 213 -18.34 37.21 7.69
CA ARG A 213 -19.61 37.69 7.12
C ARG A 213 -19.65 37.55 5.60
N ASN A 214 -18.53 37.82 4.92
CA ASN A 214 -18.53 38.04 3.48
C ASN A 214 -18.04 36.87 2.64
N LEU A 215 -17.08 36.06 3.10
CA LEU A 215 -16.57 34.93 2.33
C LEU A 215 -17.45 33.70 2.51
N ASP A 216 -17.64 32.90 1.47
CA ASP A 216 -18.19 31.55 1.61
C ASP A 216 -17.18 30.62 2.31
N TRP A 217 -15.91 30.70 1.90
CA TRP A 217 -14.79 30.13 2.63
C TRP A 217 -13.47 30.84 2.33
N ALA A 218 -12.50 30.66 3.22
CA ALA A 218 -11.09 30.97 3.00
C ALA A 218 -10.30 29.68 2.87
N HIS A 219 -9.31 29.64 1.98
CA HIS A 219 -8.42 28.49 1.85
C HIS A 219 -6.98 28.88 2.16
N VAL A 220 -6.39 28.14 3.09
CA VAL A 220 -5.12 28.47 3.71
C VAL A 220 -3.99 27.93 2.84
N VAL A 221 -3.09 28.80 2.38
CA VAL A 221 -1.86 28.40 1.71
C VAL A 221 -0.89 27.87 2.77
N ALA A 222 -0.95 26.56 2.96
CA ALA A 222 -0.27 25.81 4.02
C ALA A 222 0.97 25.07 3.51
N TYR A 223 1.75 25.76 2.68
CA TYR A 223 2.94 25.25 2.00
C TYR A 223 3.88 26.43 1.66
N ASP A 224 5.01 26.12 1.03
CA ASP A 224 6.11 27.05 0.68
C ASP A 224 6.79 27.70 1.89
N TYR A 225 6.84 26.98 3.02
CA TYR A 225 7.47 27.45 4.25
C TYR A 225 9.00 27.56 4.17
N TYR A 226 9.62 26.65 3.41
CA TYR A 226 11.05 26.59 3.17
C TYR A 226 11.26 26.33 1.70
N ILE A 227 12.08 27.17 1.06
CA ILE A 227 12.33 27.12 -0.38
C ILE A 227 13.83 27.30 -0.67
N PRO A 228 14.38 26.62 -1.68
CA PRO A 228 15.82 26.58 -1.92
C PRO A 228 16.38 27.89 -2.50
N ALA A 229 15.53 28.77 -3.01
CA ALA A 229 15.93 30.09 -3.49
C ALA A 229 16.28 31.07 -2.34
N VAL A 230 15.92 30.73 -1.10
CA VAL A 230 16.13 31.56 0.10
C VAL A 230 16.97 30.84 1.13
N GLU A 231 16.64 29.57 1.37
CA GLU A 231 17.23 28.81 2.46
C GLU A 231 18.50 28.08 2.00
N ASN A 232 19.58 28.23 2.78
CA ASN A 232 20.84 27.51 2.58
C ASN A 232 20.87 26.17 3.33
N PHE A 233 19.70 25.61 3.61
CA PHE A 233 19.52 24.30 4.23
C PHE A 233 18.24 23.64 3.71
N THR A 234 18.18 22.31 3.79
CA THR A 234 16.99 21.53 3.41
C THR A 234 15.85 21.77 4.39
N GLY A 235 14.65 21.99 3.89
CA GLY A 235 13.50 22.33 4.74
C GLY A 235 12.21 21.66 4.28
N ASN A 236 11.28 21.52 5.23
CA ASN A 236 9.98 20.92 4.95
C ASN A 236 9.01 22.00 4.45
N HIS A 237 8.81 22.10 3.13
CA HIS A 237 8.04 23.21 2.55
C HIS A 237 6.56 23.20 2.98
N ALA A 238 6.02 22.05 3.41
CA ALA A 238 4.61 21.90 3.76
C ALA A 238 4.38 21.10 5.06
N ALA A 239 5.24 21.27 6.07
CA ALA A 239 5.10 20.53 7.33
C ALA A 239 3.74 20.77 8.02
N LEU A 240 3.03 19.69 8.36
CA LEU A 240 1.80 19.78 9.15
C LEU A 240 2.09 20.12 10.62
N TYR A 241 3.11 19.46 11.19
CA TYR A 241 3.57 19.63 12.56
C TYR A 241 5.03 20.05 12.59
N SER A 242 5.49 20.60 13.72
CA SER A 242 6.89 20.88 13.98
C SER A 242 7.27 20.56 15.44
N LEU A 243 8.53 20.17 15.65
CA LEU A 243 9.15 19.94 16.96
C LEU A 243 9.67 21.21 17.65
N SER A 244 9.81 22.31 16.92
CA SER A 244 10.33 23.58 17.44
C SER A 244 9.37 24.74 17.11
N ARG A 245 9.73 25.98 17.45
CA ARG A 245 8.97 27.19 17.03
C ARG A 245 9.02 27.45 15.51
N THR A 246 9.38 26.46 14.68
CA THR A 246 9.38 26.61 13.22
C THR A 246 7.96 26.56 12.65
N ILE A 247 7.83 27.06 11.42
CA ILE A 247 6.55 27.24 10.72
C ILE A 247 5.94 25.86 10.39
N ALA A 248 4.66 25.68 10.71
CA ALA A 248 3.90 24.48 10.42
C ALA A 248 2.42 24.81 10.22
N SER A 249 1.69 23.95 9.50
CA SER A 249 0.28 24.20 9.19
C SER A 249 -0.62 24.14 10.43
N ASP A 250 -0.38 23.24 11.38
CA ASP A 250 -1.25 23.12 12.58
C ASP A 250 -1.20 24.36 13.48
N SER A 251 -0.05 25.03 13.62
CA SER A 251 0.04 26.26 14.42
C SER A 251 -0.76 27.40 13.78
N GLY A 252 -0.64 27.58 12.47
CA GLY A 252 -1.41 28.58 11.71
C GLY A 252 -2.92 28.32 11.74
N ILE A 253 -3.35 27.08 11.52
CA ILE A 253 -4.76 26.69 11.62
C ILE A 253 -5.30 26.94 13.04
N ARG A 254 -4.56 26.56 14.10
CA ARG A 254 -4.98 26.84 15.48
C ARG A 254 -5.12 28.33 15.73
N GLU A 255 -4.25 29.15 15.16
CA GLU A 255 -4.34 30.60 15.30
C GLU A 255 -5.59 31.17 14.61
N TRP A 256 -5.88 30.77 13.36
CA TRP A 256 -7.13 31.15 12.67
C TRP A 256 -8.37 30.84 13.49
N LEU A 257 -8.45 29.64 14.07
CA LEU A 257 -9.57 29.22 14.90
C LEU A 257 -9.65 30.01 16.21
N SER A 258 -8.50 30.24 16.86
CA SER A 258 -8.43 31.01 18.13
C SER A 258 -8.88 32.46 17.98
N LYS A 259 -8.70 33.05 16.79
CA LYS A 259 -9.18 34.39 16.46
C LYS A 259 -10.65 34.43 16.02
N GLY A 260 -11.34 33.30 16.02
CA GLY A 260 -12.78 33.20 15.78
C GLY A 260 -13.19 32.98 14.34
N PHE A 261 -12.28 32.66 13.42
CA PHE A 261 -12.69 32.27 12.07
C PHE A 261 -13.30 30.85 12.08
N PRO A 262 -14.49 30.61 11.51
CA PRO A 262 -15.14 29.32 11.63
C PRO A 262 -14.39 28.18 10.92
N ALA A 263 -14.20 27.06 11.61
CA ALA A 263 -13.54 25.88 11.06
C ALA A 263 -14.20 25.39 9.76
N ASN A 264 -15.54 25.34 9.72
CA ASN A 264 -16.31 24.90 8.56
C ASN A 264 -16.22 25.85 7.34
N LYS A 265 -15.66 27.05 7.50
CA LYS A 265 -15.38 28.01 6.41
C LYS A 265 -13.89 28.12 6.09
N LEU A 266 -13.04 27.28 6.70
CA LEU A 266 -11.60 27.25 6.49
C LEU A 266 -11.20 25.96 5.79
N LEU A 267 -10.46 26.06 4.68
CA LEU A 267 -9.96 24.92 3.92
C LEU A 267 -8.46 24.80 4.08
N LEU A 268 -7.97 23.57 4.22
CA LEU A 268 -6.53 23.28 4.25
C LEU A 268 -5.96 23.28 2.82
N GLY A 269 -4.92 24.06 2.57
CA GLY A 269 -4.18 24.01 1.31
C GLY A 269 -3.25 22.81 1.23
N LEU A 270 -3.25 22.13 0.09
CA LEU A 270 -2.41 20.96 -0.20
C LEU A 270 -1.54 21.26 -1.42
N PRO A 271 -0.21 21.19 -1.30
CA PRO A 271 0.68 21.35 -2.43
C PRO A 271 0.79 20.03 -3.20
N TYR A 272 0.52 20.07 -4.50
CA TYR A 272 0.88 18.97 -5.40
C TYR A 272 2.23 19.23 -6.05
N HIS A 273 3.14 19.83 -5.30
CA HIS A 273 4.49 20.12 -5.74
C HIS A 273 5.42 19.96 -4.55
N GLY A 274 6.71 20.01 -4.83
CA GLY A 274 7.77 20.00 -3.85
C GLY A 274 8.91 20.88 -4.31
N TYR A 275 10.00 20.82 -3.55
CA TYR A 275 11.21 21.57 -3.84
C TYR A 275 12.45 20.69 -3.77
N ALA A 276 13.43 21.01 -4.60
CA ALA A 276 14.70 20.34 -4.74
C ALA A 276 15.86 21.27 -4.33
N TRP A 277 16.71 20.78 -3.44
CA TRP A 277 17.92 21.42 -2.94
C TRP A 277 19.17 20.71 -3.42
N THR A 278 20.23 21.46 -3.66
CA THR A 278 21.58 20.95 -3.85
C THR A 278 22.29 20.87 -2.49
N LEU A 279 22.49 19.68 -1.94
CA LEU A 279 23.24 19.42 -0.72
C LEU A 279 24.71 19.81 -0.90
N VAL A 280 25.27 20.48 0.11
CA VAL A 280 26.72 20.78 0.16
C VAL A 280 27.52 19.50 0.39
N LYS A 281 27.01 18.60 1.23
CA LYS A 281 27.63 17.30 1.52
C LYS A 281 26.60 16.19 1.30
N PRO A 282 26.74 15.34 0.27
CA PRO A 282 25.80 14.24 0.00
C PRO A 282 25.53 13.28 1.17
N GLY A 283 26.51 13.12 2.07
CA GLY A 283 26.37 12.30 3.28
C GLY A 283 25.52 12.94 4.38
N ASP A 284 25.26 14.24 4.33
CA ASP A 284 24.34 14.95 5.22
C ASP A 284 23.06 15.27 4.45
N ASN A 285 22.05 14.43 4.65
CA ASN A 285 20.80 14.40 3.88
C ASN A 285 19.56 14.43 4.78
N SER A 286 19.76 14.86 6.02
CA SER A 286 18.68 15.06 6.99
C SER A 286 17.87 16.33 6.66
N VAL A 287 16.71 16.49 7.29
CA VAL A 287 16.01 17.78 7.29
C VAL A 287 16.87 18.77 8.07
N GLY A 288 17.19 19.93 7.48
CA GLY A 288 18.11 20.92 8.04
C GLY A 288 19.56 20.78 7.58
N ALA A 289 19.86 19.80 6.71
CA ALA A 289 21.18 19.63 6.12
C ALA A 289 21.59 20.85 5.28
N HIS A 290 22.88 21.18 5.27
CA HIS A 290 23.37 22.33 4.51
C HIS A 290 23.19 22.17 3.00
N ALA A 291 22.66 23.21 2.36
CA ALA A 291 22.40 23.25 0.92
C ALA A 291 22.99 24.52 0.28
N SER A 292 23.42 24.41 -0.98
CA SER A 292 24.00 25.52 -1.76
C SER A 292 22.95 26.27 -2.61
N GLY A 293 21.70 25.80 -2.64
CA GLY A 293 20.60 26.45 -3.35
C GLY A 293 19.70 25.44 -4.10
N PRO A 294 18.96 25.91 -5.11
CA PRO A 294 18.06 25.08 -5.91
C PRO A 294 18.76 23.95 -6.66
N ALA A 295 18.05 22.84 -6.83
CA ALA A 295 18.42 21.72 -7.71
C ALA A 295 17.32 21.46 -8.74
N VAL A 296 17.66 20.74 -9.82
CA VAL A 296 16.75 20.28 -10.89
C VAL A 296 16.14 21.41 -11.74
N THR A 297 15.42 22.35 -11.14
CA THR A 297 14.81 23.51 -11.80
C THR A 297 15.42 24.81 -11.27
N ARG A 298 15.18 25.93 -11.98
CA ARG A 298 15.78 27.24 -11.67
C ARG A 298 15.50 27.73 -10.25
N ASP A 299 14.30 27.47 -9.75
CA ASP A 299 13.85 27.84 -8.39
C ASP A 299 13.70 26.62 -7.48
N GLY A 300 14.03 25.44 -7.98
CA GLY A 300 13.95 24.16 -7.27
C GLY A 300 12.53 23.58 -7.22
N SER A 301 11.51 24.30 -7.69
CA SER A 301 10.14 23.80 -7.68
C SER A 301 9.97 22.59 -8.62
N MET A 302 9.21 21.59 -8.17
CA MET A 302 8.91 20.39 -8.95
C MET A 302 7.46 19.96 -8.72
N GLY A 303 6.65 19.81 -9.78
CA GLY A 303 5.32 19.22 -9.66
C GLY A 303 5.40 17.74 -9.26
N TYR A 304 4.43 17.25 -8.48
CA TYR A 304 4.43 15.88 -7.98
C TYR A 304 4.59 14.81 -9.08
N ARG A 305 3.92 14.98 -10.23
CA ARG A 305 4.08 14.15 -11.43
C ARG A 305 5.54 14.09 -11.90
N PHE A 306 6.22 15.23 -11.94
CA PHE A 306 7.64 15.26 -12.32
C PHE A 306 8.52 14.60 -11.25
N ILE A 307 8.20 14.78 -9.97
CA ILE A 307 8.87 14.08 -8.86
C ILE A 307 8.72 12.55 -9.00
N LYS A 308 7.53 12.04 -9.34
CA LYS A 308 7.32 10.60 -9.55
C LYS A 308 8.11 10.07 -10.74
N SER A 309 8.09 10.76 -11.88
CA SER A 309 8.95 10.40 -13.02
C SER A 309 10.44 10.45 -12.67
N PHE A 310 10.86 11.43 -11.87
CA PHE A 310 12.24 11.54 -11.40
C PHE A 310 12.63 10.33 -10.55
N ILE A 311 11.82 9.94 -9.57
CA ILE A 311 12.06 8.74 -8.74
C ILE A 311 12.15 7.48 -9.61
N GLN A 312 11.22 7.31 -10.57
CA GLN A 312 11.21 6.15 -11.46
C GLN A 312 12.48 6.04 -12.31
N ASN A 313 12.97 7.15 -12.84
CA ASN A 313 14.17 7.19 -13.67
C ASN A 313 15.47 6.83 -12.92
N TYR A 314 15.54 7.14 -11.62
CA TYR A 314 16.71 6.82 -10.77
C TYR A 314 16.67 5.42 -10.13
N GLY A 315 15.54 4.69 -10.25
CA GLY A 315 15.40 3.32 -9.74
C GLY A 315 15.68 3.22 -8.24
N TYR A 316 16.48 2.21 -7.84
CA TYR A 316 16.81 1.93 -6.42
C TYR A 316 17.60 3.04 -5.70
N GLY A 317 18.12 4.03 -6.43
CA GLY A 317 18.89 5.16 -5.89
C GLY A 317 18.04 6.27 -5.28
N ALA A 318 16.75 6.37 -5.63
CA ALA A 318 15.80 7.32 -5.07
C ALA A 318 14.82 6.57 -4.15
N ARG A 319 15.03 6.62 -2.83
CA ARG A 319 14.12 6.00 -1.85
C ARG A 319 13.31 7.07 -1.11
N PRO A 320 12.01 7.24 -1.43
CA PRO A 320 11.11 8.07 -0.65
C PRO A 320 11.06 7.65 0.81
N VAL A 321 11.18 8.64 1.69
CA VAL A 321 11.05 8.51 3.14
C VAL A 321 9.83 9.31 3.57
N TYR A 322 8.93 8.65 4.28
CA TYR A 322 7.87 9.32 5.02
C TYR A 322 8.38 9.79 6.36
N ASN A 323 8.23 11.09 6.64
CA ASN A 323 8.54 11.63 7.94
C ASN A 323 7.25 11.87 8.72
N SER A 324 6.90 10.95 9.63
CA SER A 324 5.69 11.04 10.44
C SER A 324 5.70 12.19 11.44
N THR A 325 6.87 12.72 11.79
CA THR A 325 7.01 13.84 12.74
C THR A 325 6.50 15.15 12.14
N TYR A 326 6.86 15.42 10.87
CA TYR A 326 6.46 16.64 10.16
C TYR A 326 5.27 16.40 9.21
N VAL A 327 4.95 15.13 8.92
CA VAL A 327 3.92 14.68 7.97
C VAL A 327 4.22 15.24 6.57
N VAL A 328 5.37 14.84 6.05
CA VAL A 328 5.87 15.14 4.70
C VAL A 328 6.68 13.96 4.18
N ASN A 329 6.94 13.93 2.87
CA ASN A 329 7.84 13.00 2.24
C ASN A 329 9.11 13.71 1.76
N TYR A 330 10.23 13.00 1.77
CA TYR A 330 11.44 13.47 1.11
C TYR A 330 12.26 12.30 0.58
N PHE A 331 13.15 12.56 -0.37
CA PHE A 331 14.19 11.62 -0.77
C PHE A 331 15.42 12.39 -1.21
N PHE A 332 16.53 11.67 -1.37
CA PHE A 332 17.73 12.25 -1.93
C PHE A 332 18.42 11.27 -2.86
N VAL A 333 19.16 11.81 -3.83
CA VAL A 333 20.01 11.07 -4.75
C VAL A 333 21.28 11.87 -4.98
N GLY A 334 22.43 11.33 -4.58
CA GLY A 334 23.68 12.06 -4.63
C GLY A 334 23.58 13.37 -3.82
N SER A 335 23.77 14.50 -4.48
CA SER A 335 23.64 15.84 -3.87
C SER A 335 22.23 16.44 -4.01
N ILE A 336 21.25 15.76 -4.59
CA ILE A 336 19.91 16.31 -4.77
C ILE A 336 19.03 15.84 -3.62
N TRP A 337 18.37 16.75 -2.92
CA TRP A 337 17.42 16.45 -1.85
C TRP A 337 16.06 17.08 -2.19
N ILE A 338 14.98 16.30 -2.14
CA ILE A 338 13.65 16.72 -2.59
C ILE A 338 12.64 16.49 -1.48
N ASN A 339 11.86 17.51 -1.11
CA ASN A 339 10.73 17.42 -0.18
C ASN A 339 9.41 17.73 -0.86
N TYR A 340 8.38 16.94 -0.53
CA TYR A 340 7.07 16.98 -1.17
C TYR A 340 6.01 16.23 -0.33
N ASP A 341 4.75 16.30 -0.74
CA ASP A 341 3.68 15.47 -0.18
C ASP A 341 3.40 14.25 -1.08
N ASP A 342 3.56 13.03 -0.57
CA ASP A 342 3.11 11.79 -1.23
C ASP A 342 1.73 11.36 -0.71
N VAL A 343 1.20 10.26 -1.25
CA VAL A 343 -0.15 9.72 -0.98
C VAL A 343 -0.46 9.60 0.52
N GLU A 344 0.48 9.08 1.31
CA GLU A 344 0.30 8.91 2.76
C GLU A 344 0.24 10.23 3.53
N THR A 345 1.04 11.22 3.11
CA THR A 345 1.02 12.58 3.67
C THR A 345 -0.32 13.26 3.38
N ILE A 346 -0.82 13.16 2.14
CA ILE A 346 -2.13 13.71 1.78
C ILE A 346 -3.25 13.08 2.62
N MET A 347 -3.24 11.75 2.80
CA MET A 347 -4.23 11.08 3.65
C MET A 347 -4.16 11.54 5.11
N ALA A 348 -2.97 11.75 5.65
CA ALA A 348 -2.77 12.24 7.01
C ALA A 348 -3.28 13.68 7.16
N LYS A 349 -2.95 14.58 6.22
CA LYS A 349 -3.43 15.97 6.19
C LYS A 349 -4.95 16.07 6.04
N ILE A 350 -5.57 15.20 5.25
CA ILE A 350 -7.03 15.09 5.17
C ILE A 350 -7.64 14.62 6.48
N SER A 351 -7.04 13.62 7.12
CA SER A 351 -7.51 13.13 8.42
C SER A 351 -7.44 14.23 9.48
N TYR A 352 -6.36 15.01 9.47
CA TYR A 352 -6.20 16.21 10.28
C TYR A 352 -7.29 17.25 10.01
N ALA A 353 -7.53 17.62 8.74
CA ALA A 353 -8.53 18.61 8.37
C ALA A 353 -9.93 18.21 8.87
N LYS A 354 -10.30 16.94 8.68
CA LYS A 354 -11.56 16.39 9.21
C LYS A 354 -11.60 16.41 10.74
N GLY A 355 -10.52 16.02 11.40
CA GLY A 355 -10.41 16.02 12.87
C GLY A 355 -10.52 17.41 13.50
N LYS A 356 -10.11 18.46 12.78
CA LYS A 356 -10.27 19.87 13.19
C LYS A 356 -11.62 20.47 12.78
N GLY A 357 -12.49 19.71 12.12
CA GLY A 357 -13.77 20.21 11.62
C GLY A 357 -13.64 21.24 10.49
N LEU A 358 -12.54 21.19 9.73
CA LEU A 358 -12.33 22.11 8.60
C LEU A 358 -13.34 21.87 7.48
N GLY A 359 -13.74 22.94 6.80
CA GLY A 359 -14.73 22.93 5.73
C GLY A 359 -14.35 22.12 4.50
N GLY A 360 -13.06 21.81 4.34
CA GLY A 360 -12.55 21.12 3.17
C GLY A 360 -11.04 21.21 2.99
N TYR A 361 -10.61 21.00 1.75
CA TYR A 361 -9.25 21.26 1.30
C TYR A 361 -9.24 21.94 -0.07
N ASN A 362 -8.13 22.61 -0.37
CA ASN A 362 -7.86 23.20 -1.67
C ASN A 362 -6.48 22.76 -2.18
N VAL A 363 -6.38 22.39 -3.46
CA VAL A 363 -5.14 21.88 -4.07
C VAL A 363 -4.47 22.92 -4.96
N PHE A 364 -3.14 23.04 -4.84
CA PHE A 364 -2.30 23.83 -5.77
C PHE A 364 -1.16 22.98 -6.37
N GLN A 365 -1.22 22.55 -7.62
CA GLN A 365 -2.37 22.64 -8.55
C GLN A 365 -2.67 21.27 -9.15
N VAL A 366 -3.90 21.09 -9.63
CA VAL A 366 -4.44 19.75 -9.96
C VAL A 366 -3.65 19.04 -11.04
N ILE A 367 -3.03 19.79 -11.95
CA ILE A 367 -2.24 19.26 -13.08
C ILE A 367 -0.90 18.64 -12.65
N ASN A 368 -0.44 18.94 -11.44
CA ASN A 368 0.79 18.38 -10.93
C ASN A 368 0.58 16.98 -10.36
N ASP A 369 -0.65 16.50 -10.23
CA ASP A 369 -0.93 15.16 -9.74
C ASP A 369 -0.43 14.09 -10.73
N ASP A 370 0.05 12.96 -10.21
CA ASP A 370 0.46 11.80 -11.02
C ASP A 370 -0.72 10.85 -11.12
N ASN A 371 -1.37 10.79 -12.29
CA ASN A 371 -2.53 9.93 -12.53
C ASN A 371 -3.65 10.10 -11.47
N TRP A 372 -3.85 11.33 -10.98
CA TRP A 372 -4.83 11.67 -9.95
C TRP A 372 -4.63 10.97 -8.60
N ALA A 373 -3.44 10.42 -8.33
CA ALA A 373 -3.15 9.64 -7.13
C ALA A 373 -3.38 10.43 -5.83
N LEU A 374 -2.90 11.68 -5.77
CA LEU A 374 -3.07 12.52 -4.59
C LEU A 374 -4.54 12.94 -4.42
N SER A 375 -5.23 13.27 -5.52
CA SER A 375 -6.64 13.66 -5.52
C SER A 375 -7.57 12.52 -5.10
N LEU A 376 -7.24 11.29 -5.49
CA LEU A 376 -7.91 10.07 -5.05
C LEU A 376 -7.65 9.82 -3.56
N ALA A 377 -6.41 9.97 -3.10
CA ALA A 377 -6.06 9.87 -1.69
C ALA A 377 -6.82 10.91 -0.84
N ALA A 378 -6.96 12.14 -1.36
CA ALA A 378 -7.65 13.24 -0.69
C ALA A 378 -9.17 13.03 -0.53
N GLN A 379 -9.78 12.13 -1.30
CA GLN A 379 -11.20 11.77 -1.11
C GLN A 379 -11.49 11.19 0.28
N GLY A 380 -10.45 10.77 1.01
CA GLY A 380 -10.59 10.10 2.30
C GLY A 380 -11.31 8.76 2.17
N GLU A 381 -11.27 8.16 0.97
CA GLU A 381 -11.51 6.75 0.80
C GLU A 381 -10.16 6.05 0.96
N PRO A 382 -9.87 5.43 2.12
CA PRO A 382 -8.82 4.44 2.12
C PRO A 382 -9.21 3.41 1.07
N SER A 383 -8.33 3.18 0.11
CA SER A 383 -8.34 2.06 -0.85
C SER A 383 -8.34 0.67 -0.19
N ARG A 384 -8.62 0.59 1.12
CA ARG A 384 -8.83 -0.63 1.92
C ARG A 384 -10.10 -0.64 2.79
N GLY A 385 -10.84 0.46 2.94
CA GLY A 385 -11.94 0.55 3.92
C GLY A 385 -13.37 0.64 3.35
N LYS A 386 -13.60 1.42 2.27
CA LYS A 386 -14.96 1.60 1.71
C LYS A 386 -15.46 0.43 0.86
N LYS A 387 -14.53 -0.36 0.30
CA LYS A 387 -14.83 -1.70 -0.23
C LYS A 387 -15.24 -2.70 0.85
N ARG A 388 -15.22 -2.37 2.15
CA ARG A 388 -15.87 -3.22 3.17
C ARG A 388 -17.31 -2.79 3.41
N GLY A 389 -17.61 -1.49 3.54
CA GLY A 389 -18.96 -1.02 3.87
C GLY A 389 -20.01 -1.21 2.77
N ILE A 390 -19.69 -0.85 1.52
CA ILE A 390 -20.62 -1.03 0.38
C ILE A 390 -20.68 -2.51 -0.03
N LEU A 391 -19.53 -3.18 0.00
CA LEU A 391 -19.45 -4.61 -0.22
C LEU A 391 -20.17 -5.37 0.89
N LEU A 392 -20.17 -4.95 2.15
CA LEU A 392 -21.00 -5.54 3.21
C LEU A 392 -22.48 -5.27 2.96
N LYS A 393 -22.88 -4.08 2.51
CA LYS A 393 -24.29 -3.78 2.21
C LYS A 393 -24.84 -4.57 1.02
N VAL A 394 -23.99 -4.96 0.07
CA VAL A 394 -24.35 -5.79 -1.09
C VAL A 394 -24.13 -7.29 -0.83
N LEU A 395 -23.02 -7.65 -0.16
CA LEU A 395 -22.70 -9.01 0.24
C LEU A 395 -23.51 -9.49 1.44
N LEU A 396 -24.07 -8.66 2.32
CA LEU A 396 -24.90 -9.18 3.42
C LEU A 396 -26.22 -9.75 2.89
N PRO A 397 -26.95 -9.08 1.99
CA PRO A 397 -28.10 -9.68 1.31
C PRO A 397 -27.71 -10.85 0.40
N ILE A 398 -26.61 -10.72 -0.36
CA ILE A 398 -26.16 -11.79 -1.26
C ILE A 398 -25.64 -12.99 -0.46
N ALA A 399 -24.92 -12.79 0.63
CA ALA A 399 -24.46 -13.85 1.54
C ALA A 399 -25.63 -14.41 2.33
N ALA A 400 -26.64 -13.63 2.73
CA ALA A 400 -27.85 -14.17 3.32
C ALA A 400 -28.62 -15.04 2.32
N PHE A 401 -28.70 -14.62 1.05
CA PHE A 401 -29.31 -15.40 -0.02
C PHE A 401 -28.49 -16.65 -0.38
N ILE A 402 -27.15 -16.54 -0.44
CA ILE A 402 -26.23 -17.67 -0.63
C ILE A 402 -26.29 -18.60 0.57
N MET A 403 -26.39 -18.10 1.80
CA MET A 403 -26.51 -18.91 3.01
C MET A 403 -27.87 -19.60 3.06
N LEU A 404 -28.96 -18.94 2.66
CA LEU A 404 -30.29 -19.54 2.60
C LEU A 404 -30.36 -20.62 1.51
N SER A 405 -29.85 -20.32 0.31
CA SER A 405 -29.76 -21.28 -0.79
C SER A 405 -28.77 -22.41 -0.48
N ALA A 406 -27.63 -22.13 0.14
CA ALA A 406 -26.68 -23.14 0.61
C ALA A 406 -27.23 -23.96 1.79
N SER A 407 -28.11 -23.42 2.63
CA SER A 407 -28.79 -24.17 3.69
C SER A 407 -29.85 -25.10 3.12
N ILE A 408 -30.59 -24.65 2.10
CA ILE A 408 -31.54 -25.49 1.34
C ILE A 408 -30.78 -26.56 0.55
N ILE A 409 -29.70 -26.17 -0.13
CA ILE A 409 -28.82 -27.09 -0.86
C ILE A 409 -28.12 -28.04 0.11
N TYR A 410 -27.68 -27.62 1.30
CA TYR A 410 -27.10 -28.47 2.34
C TYR A 410 -28.16 -29.37 2.96
N TYR A 411 -29.41 -28.95 3.07
CA TYR A 411 -30.49 -29.83 3.51
C TYR A 411 -30.75 -30.96 2.49
N TYR A 412 -30.77 -30.65 1.19
CA TYR A 412 -30.88 -31.66 0.13
C TYR A 412 -29.58 -32.46 -0.07
N GLN A 413 -28.41 -31.83 0.04
CA GLN A 413 -27.11 -32.46 -0.07
C GLN A 413 -26.73 -33.22 1.19
N SER A 414 -27.19 -32.91 2.40
CA SER A 414 -26.95 -33.73 3.60
C SER A 414 -27.77 -35.01 3.56
N ARG A 415 -28.98 -34.95 2.98
CA ARG A 415 -29.74 -36.13 2.57
C ARG A 415 -29.01 -36.96 1.52
N ALA A 416 -28.31 -36.33 0.57
CA ALA A 416 -27.50 -37.02 -0.44
C ALA A 416 -26.07 -37.42 0.02
N ARG A 417 -25.46 -36.71 0.99
CA ARG A 417 -24.10 -36.92 1.54
C ARG A 417 -24.09 -38.08 2.52
N LYS A 418 -25.18 -38.32 3.26
CA LYS A 418 -25.37 -39.61 3.96
C LYS A 418 -25.33 -40.81 3.01
N GLN A 419 -25.54 -40.60 1.71
CA GLN A 419 -25.42 -41.61 0.66
C GLN A 419 -24.06 -41.56 -0.08
N LYS A 420 -23.34 -40.41 -0.06
CA LYS A 420 -22.09 -40.17 -0.81
C LYS A 420 -20.80 -40.28 0.03
N ASP A 421 -20.84 -40.06 1.35
CA ASP A 421 -19.68 -40.33 2.23
C ASP A 421 -19.37 -41.83 2.30
N ARG A 422 -20.39 -42.69 2.18
CA ARG A 422 -20.19 -44.14 1.97
C ARG A 422 -19.45 -44.47 0.67
N SER A 423 -19.49 -43.59 -0.33
CA SER A 423 -18.85 -43.78 -1.65
C SER A 423 -17.41 -43.24 -1.69
N ALA A 424 -17.07 -42.18 -0.94
CA ALA A 424 -15.71 -41.63 -0.89
C ALA A 424 -14.75 -42.48 -0.04
N THR A 425 -15.24 -43.04 1.07
CA THR A 425 -14.50 -44.06 1.85
C THR A 425 -14.26 -45.32 1.00
N GLN A 426 -15.19 -45.63 0.10
CA GLN A 426 -15.09 -46.76 -0.84
C GLN A 426 -14.08 -46.47 -1.97
N GLU A 427 -13.99 -45.25 -2.49
CA GLU A 427 -12.99 -44.84 -3.51
C GLU A 427 -11.54 -44.84 -2.97
N LEU A 428 -11.31 -44.43 -1.71
CA LEU A 428 -9.99 -44.51 -1.07
C LEU A 428 -9.57 -45.96 -0.77
N SER A 429 -10.53 -46.81 -0.37
CA SER A 429 -10.32 -48.25 -0.21
C SER A 429 -10.08 -48.96 -1.56
N LEU A 430 -10.65 -48.44 -2.65
CA LEU A 430 -10.44 -48.91 -4.02
C LEU A 430 -9.06 -48.47 -4.57
N MET A 431 -8.52 -47.31 -4.17
CA MET A 431 -7.12 -46.93 -4.48
C MET A 431 -6.09 -47.74 -3.68
N ALA A 432 -6.43 -48.17 -2.46
CA ALA A 432 -5.60 -49.09 -1.68
C ALA A 432 -5.68 -50.55 -2.19
N ALA A 433 -6.72 -50.89 -2.97
CA ALA A 433 -6.96 -52.23 -3.50
C ALA A 433 -6.77 -52.36 -5.02
N GLY A 434 -6.68 -51.27 -5.78
CA GLY A 434 -6.69 -51.28 -7.24
C GLY A 434 -5.65 -50.33 -7.85
N ASN A 435 -4.75 -50.90 -8.66
CA ASN A 435 -3.74 -50.25 -9.51
C ASN A 435 -2.46 -49.72 -8.81
N LEU A 436 -1.89 -50.51 -7.91
CA LEU A 436 -0.44 -50.51 -7.71
C LEU A 436 0.14 -51.66 -8.53
N ASP A 437 0.82 -51.35 -9.63
CA ASP A 437 1.67 -52.32 -10.31
C ASP A 437 2.62 -52.95 -9.29
N SER A 438 2.51 -54.27 -9.18
CA SER A 438 3.20 -55.33 -8.41
C SER A 438 4.45 -55.12 -7.54
N ASN A 439 5.00 -53.93 -7.31
CA ASN A 439 6.24 -53.71 -6.52
C ASN A 439 6.20 -52.56 -5.48
N ALA A 440 5.06 -51.92 -5.23
CA ALA A 440 4.95 -50.90 -4.15
C ALA A 440 4.71 -51.56 -2.78
N PRO A 441 5.33 -51.07 -1.68
CA PRO A 441 5.09 -51.60 -0.34
C PRO A 441 3.67 -51.20 0.08
N ARG A 442 2.88 -52.18 0.51
CA ARG A 442 1.46 -51.99 0.84
C ARG A 442 1.34 -51.09 2.08
N LEU A 443 0.91 -49.83 1.90
CA LEU A 443 0.63 -48.92 3.01
C LEU A 443 -0.45 -49.52 3.92
N GLN A 444 -0.23 -49.47 5.24
CA GLN A 444 -1.20 -49.95 6.22
C GLN A 444 -2.26 -48.89 6.50
N VAL A 445 -3.53 -49.30 6.54
CA VAL A 445 -4.61 -48.45 7.05
C VAL A 445 -4.71 -48.68 8.55
N PHE A 446 -4.44 -47.64 9.33
CA PHE A 446 -4.51 -47.66 10.79
C PHE A 446 -5.88 -47.13 11.24
N SER A 447 -6.46 -47.76 12.27
CA SER A 447 -7.67 -47.24 12.91
C SER A 447 -7.34 -46.09 13.86
N PHE A 448 -8.28 -45.16 14.04
CA PHE A 448 -8.11 -44.03 14.94
C PHE A 448 -7.83 -44.49 16.37
N ALA A 449 -8.56 -45.52 16.84
CA ALA A 449 -8.35 -46.12 18.16
C ALA A 449 -6.91 -46.65 18.34
N MET A 450 -6.34 -47.28 17.31
CA MET A 450 -4.97 -47.80 17.36
C MET A 450 -3.94 -46.66 17.44
N VAL A 451 -4.08 -45.63 16.60
CA VAL A 451 -3.18 -44.46 16.60
C VAL A 451 -3.29 -43.68 17.91
N LYS A 452 -4.50 -43.50 18.42
CA LYS A 452 -4.78 -42.86 19.70
C LYS A 452 -4.15 -43.63 20.86
N ALA A 453 -4.25 -44.96 20.88
CA ALA A 453 -3.60 -45.79 21.89
C ALA A 453 -2.06 -45.71 21.78
N ALA A 454 -1.52 -45.86 20.57
CA ALA A 454 -0.08 -45.84 20.31
C ALA A 454 0.59 -44.53 20.75
N THR A 455 -0.11 -43.40 20.60
CA THR A 455 0.39 -42.06 20.98
C THR A 455 0.08 -41.67 22.43
N ASN A 456 -0.51 -42.57 23.22
CA ASN A 456 -1.03 -42.28 24.56
C ASN A 456 -1.99 -41.07 24.55
N ASN A 457 -3.03 -41.16 23.73
CA ASN A 457 -4.04 -40.13 23.52
C ASN A 457 -3.44 -38.77 23.09
N PHE A 458 -2.48 -38.80 22.16
CA PHE A 458 -1.78 -37.60 21.67
C PHE A 458 -1.17 -36.75 22.82
N SER A 459 -0.60 -37.41 23.82
CA SER A 459 -0.01 -36.75 24.98
C SER A 459 1.08 -35.75 24.56
N ILE A 460 1.08 -34.59 25.22
CA ILE A 460 2.11 -33.54 25.01
C ILE A 460 3.52 -34.09 25.27
N ALA A 461 3.67 -35.06 26.19
CA ALA A 461 4.96 -35.70 26.46
C ALA A 461 5.52 -36.47 25.24
N ASN A 462 4.64 -36.94 24.35
CA ASN A 462 5.01 -37.63 23.13
C ASN A 462 5.16 -36.68 21.93
N LYS A 463 4.98 -35.37 22.10
CA LYS A 463 5.08 -34.42 20.99
C LYS A 463 6.53 -34.27 20.53
N LEU A 464 6.76 -34.56 19.25
CA LEU A 464 8.07 -34.46 18.61
C LEU A 464 8.35 -33.06 18.08
N GLY A 465 7.31 -32.38 17.58
CA GLY A 465 7.37 -31.03 17.05
C GLY A 465 6.01 -30.57 16.53
N GLU A 466 5.91 -29.31 16.13
CA GLU A 466 4.73 -28.73 15.49
C GLU A 466 5.19 -27.70 14.46
N GLY A 467 4.66 -27.79 13.24
CA GLY A 467 4.90 -26.86 12.15
C GLY A 467 3.60 -26.40 11.51
N GLY A 468 3.68 -25.76 10.35
CA GLY A 468 2.49 -25.27 9.60
C GLY A 468 1.49 -26.35 9.21
N PHE A 469 1.88 -27.62 9.29
CA PHE A 469 1.10 -28.80 8.88
C PHE A 469 0.50 -29.59 10.06
N GLY A 470 0.65 -29.08 11.29
CA GLY A 470 0.12 -29.70 12.49
C GLY A 470 1.17 -30.41 13.37
N PRO A 471 0.73 -30.94 14.53
CA PRO A 471 1.61 -31.59 15.49
C PRO A 471 2.03 -33.00 15.06
N VAL A 472 3.27 -33.37 15.40
CA VAL A 472 3.82 -34.71 15.20
C VAL A 472 4.05 -35.37 16.56
N TYR A 473 3.61 -36.60 16.73
CA TYR A 473 3.71 -37.37 17.98
C TYR A 473 4.53 -38.64 17.79
N LYS A 474 5.30 -39.01 18.80
CA LYS A 474 5.87 -40.35 18.96
C LYS A 474 4.76 -41.30 19.38
N GLY A 475 4.74 -42.49 18.80
CA GLY A 475 3.90 -43.58 19.26
C GLY A 475 4.61 -44.91 19.23
N THR A 476 4.02 -45.90 19.90
CA THR A 476 4.49 -47.28 19.89
C THR A 476 3.32 -48.18 19.53
N LEU A 477 3.43 -48.89 18.40
CA LEU A 477 2.41 -49.83 17.95
C LEU A 477 2.39 -51.11 18.80
N PRO A 478 1.27 -51.86 18.80
CA PRO A 478 1.23 -53.21 19.37
C PRO A 478 2.29 -54.09 18.71
N GLY A 479 3.30 -54.51 19.47
CA GLY A 479 4.50 -55.19 18.94
C GLY A 479 5.81 -54.43 19.14
N GLY A 480 5.76 -53.21 19.71
CA GLY A 480 6.95 -52.46 20.13
C GLY A 480 7.57 -51.59 19.04
N GLN A 481 7.02 -51.58 17.83
CA GLN A 481 7.50 -50.72 16.74
C GLN A 481 7.23 -49.24 17.07
N GLU A 482 8.29 -48.43 17.09
CA GLU A 482 8.18 -46.98 17.26
C GLU A 482 7.78 -46.30 15.94
N ILE A 483 6.86 -45.35 16.04
CA ILE A 483 6.31 -44.61 14.89
C ILE A 483 6.25 -43.11 15.17
N ALA A 484 6.21 -42.32 14.09
CA ALA A 484 5.91 -40.90 14.13
C ALA A 484 4.55 -40.64 13.47
N VAL A 485 3.63 -40.01 14.20
CA VAL A 485 2.26 -39.73 13.76
C VAL A 485 2.12 -38.24 13.51
N LYS A 486 2.01 -37.84 12.24
CA LYS A 486 1.71 -36.46 11.82
C LYS A 486 0.18 -36.31 11.74
N ARG A 487 -0.40 -35.51 12.63
CA ARG A 487 -1.84 -35.22 12.65
C ARG A 487 -2.09 -33.90 11.93
N LEU A 488 -2.80 -33.94 10.81
CA LEU A 488 -3.05 -32.76 9.98
C LEU A 488 -4.20 -31.92 10.58
N SER A 489 -4.08 -30.60 10.55
CA SER A 489 -5.07 -29.68 11.12
C SER A 489 -6.35 -29.56 10.28
N GLU A 490 -7.51 -29.43 10.92
CA GLU A 490 -8.83 -29.35 10.28
C GLU A 490 -9.06 -28.07 9.45
N SER A 491 -8.26 -27.03 9.64
CA SER A 491 -8.61 -25.65 9.26
C SER A 491 -8.19 -25.21 7.85
N SER A 492 -7.89 -26.11 6.90
CA SER A 492 -7.60 -25.67 5.52
C SER A 492 -7.96 -26.68 4.43
N THR A 493 -8.42 -26.17 3.28
CA THR A 493 -8.54 -26.92 2.00
C THR A 493 -7.18 -27.42 1.49
N GLN A 494 -6.09 -26.79 1.92
CA GLN A 494 -4.71 -27.14 1.58
C GLN A 494 -4.26 -28.45 2.25
N GLY A 495 -4.64 -28.71 3.51
CA GLY A 495 -4.21 -29.91 4.24
C GLY A 495 -4.73 -31.23 3.63
N LEU A 496 -5.86 -31.21 2.91
CA LEU A 496 -6.37 -32.39 2.21
C LEU A 496 -5.58 -32.69 0.93
N GLU A 497 -5.16 -31.67 0.18
CA GLU A 497 -4.33 -31.86 -1.02
C GLU A 497 -2.93 -32.36 -0.64
N GLU A 498 -2.36 -31.82 0.43
CA GLU A 498 -1.06 -32.25 0.97
C GLU A 498 -1.11 -33.69 1.49
N PHE A 499 -2.19 -34.06 2.20
CA PHE A 499 -2.42 -35.45 2.61
C PHE A 499 -2.46 -36.40 1.41
N LYS A 500 -3.25 -36.05 0.38
CA LYS A 500 -3.35 -36.86 -0.84
C LYS A 500 -2.01 -36.97 -1.57
N ASN A 501 -1.23 -35.88 -1.62
CA ASN A 501 0.10 -35.88 -2.21
C ASN A 501 1.06 -36.79 -1.42
N GLU A 502 1.12 -36.67 -0.09
CA GLU A 502 2.00 -37.51 0.73
C GLU A 502 1.63 -39.00 0.62
N VAL A 503 0.35 -39.35 0.70
CA VAL A 503 -0.08 -40.76 0.51
C VAL A 503 0.26 -41.25 -0.89
N SER A 504 -0.02 -40.47 -1.94
CA SER A 504 0.19 -40.89 -3.33
C SER A 504 1.66 -41.01 -3.71
N LEU A 505 2.51 -40.11 -3.21
CA LEU A 505 3.93 -40.06 -3.56
C LEU A 505 4.74 -40.99 -2.68
N THR A 506 4.61 -40.89 -1.35
CA THR A 506 5.45 -41.67 -0.44
C THR A 506 5.12 -43.16 -0.47
N ALA A 507 3.92 -43.57 -0.91
CA ALA A 507 3.63 -44.97 -1.25
C ALA A 507 4.53 -45.55 -2.34
N ARG A 508 5.07 -44.69 -3.23
CA ARG A 508 5.84 -45.09 -4.42
C ARG A 508 7.34 -44.89 -4.24
N LEU A 509 7.76 -44.25 -3.15
CA LEU A 509 9.16 -43.88 -2.91
C LEU A 509 9.78 -44.82 -1.90
N GLN A 510 10.83 -45.52 -2.34
CA GLN A 510 11.63 -46.40 -1.50
C GLN A 510 13.10 -46.13 -1.76
N HIS A 511 13.75 -45.46 -0.82
CA HIS A 511 15.17 -45.19 -0.88
C HIS A 511 15.72 -45.00 0.54
N VAL A 512 16.97 -45.41 0.78
CA VAL A 512 17.58 -45.38 2.12
C VAL A 512 17.65 -43.97 2.72
N ASN A 513 17.73 -42.95 1.85
CA ASN A 513 17.75 -41.53 2.24
C ASN A 513 16.40 -40.81 2.12
N LEU A 514 15.27 -41.54 2.10
CA LEU A 514 13.92 -40.96 2.17
C LEU A 514 13.17 -41.55 3.36
N VAL A 515 12.41 -40.73 4.08
CA VAL A 515 11.63 -41.20 5.24
C VAL A 515 10.45 -42.04 4.75
N ARG A 516 10.34 -43.26 5.27
CA ARG A 516 9.33 -44.21 4.87
C ARG A 516 7.98 -43.94 5.53
N LEU A 517 6.94 -43.77 4.71
CA LEU A 517 5.55 -43.80 5.15
C LEU A 517 5.13 -45.26 5.38
N LEU A 518 4.67 -45.57 6.58
CA LEU A 518 4.18 -46.90 6.96
C LEU A 518 2.68 -47.05 6.66
N GLY A 519 1.93 -45.96 6.80
CA GLY A 519 0.49 -45.99 6.58
C GLY A 519 -0.21 -44.68 6.93
N PHE A 520 -1.53 -44.72 6.96
CA PHE A 520 -2.38 -43.55 7.23
C PHE A 520 -3.68 -43.92 7.96
N CYS A 521 -4.31 -42.91 8.57
CA CYS A 521 -5.62 -43.00 9.20
C CYS A 521 -6.54 -41.92 8.61
N THR A 522 -7.78 -42.30 8.29
CA THR A 522 -8.85 -41.40 7.79
C THR A 522 -10.18 -41.58 8.54
N GLU A 523 -10.18 -42.36 9.63
CA GLU A 523 -11.35 -42.58 10.47
C GLU A 523 -11.69 -41.34 11.31
N ASP A 524 -12.96 -41.21 11.72
CA ASP A 524 -13.46 -40.14 12.59
C ASP A 524 -13.13 -38.72 12.11
N GLU A 525 -13.09 -38.50 10.79
CA GLU A 525 -12.73 -37.23 10.10
C GLU A 525 -11.25 -36.80 10.26
N GLU A 526 -10.47 -37.55 11.04
CA GLU A 526 -9.06 -37.33 11.31
C GLU A 526 -8.17 -37.80 10.16
N LYS A 527 -7.25 -36.94 9.72
CA LYS A 527 -6.27 -37.28 8.67
C LYS A 527 -4.89 -37.36 9.30
N MET A 528 -4.36 -38.57 9.39
CA MET A 528 -3.06 -38.80 10.02
C MET A 528 -2.16 -39.64 9.13
N LEU A 529 -0.87 -39.32 9.15
CA LEU A 529 0.18 -40.04 8.45
C LEU A 529 1.12 -40.68 9.46
N VAL A 530 1.43 -41.96 9.25
CA VAL A 530 2.25 -42.78 10.14
C VAL A 530 3.57 -43.09 9.45
N TYR A 531 4.65 -42.51 9.95
CA TYR A 531 6.02 -42.67 9.45
C TYR A 531 6.86 -43.56 10.36
N GLU A 532 7.97 -44.06 9.83
CA GLU A 532 9.05 -44.60 10.67
C GLU A 532 9.55 -43.52 11.65
N PHE A 533 9.88 -43.94 12.88
CA PHE A 533 10.39 -43.02 13.88
C PHE A 533 11.87 -42.71 13.65
N MET A 534 12.22 -41.42 13.64
CA MET A 534 13.59 -40.93 13.45
C MET A 534 14.15 -40.42 14.79
N PRO A 535 14.96 -41.20 15.52
CA PRO A 535 15.30 -40.93 16.92
C PRO A 535 16.17 -39.68 17.11
N LYS A 536 17.02 -39.34 16.14
CA LYS A 536 17.85 -38.13 16.19
C LYS A 536 17.12 -36.88 15.68
N ARG A 537 15.87 -37.00 15.21
CA ARG A 537 15.05 -35.86 14.73
C ARG A 537 15.73 -35.09 13.57
N SER A 538 15.49 -33.78 13.44
CA SER A 538 15.93 -32.99 12.30
C SER A 538 17.39 -32.55 12.37
N LEU A 539 18.03 -32.41 11.20
CA LEU A 539 19.37 -31.86 11.04
C LEU A 539 19.47 -30.41 11.54
N GLU A 540 18.39 -29.62 11.38
CA GLU A 540 18.30 -28.25 11.92
C GLU A 540 18.73 -28.17 13.39
N LEU A 541 18.28 -29.14 14.19
CA LEU A 541 18.57 -29.20 15.62
C LEU A 541 20.05 -29.50 15.91
N TYR A 542 20.79 -30.13 15.00
CA TYR A 542 22.24 -30.28 15.14
C TYR A 542 23.03 -29.11 14.56
N LEU A 543 22.50 -28.41 13.56
CA LEU A 543 23.18 -27.25 12.98
C LEU A 543 23.13 -26.05 13.91
N PHE A 544 22.01 -25.82 14.59
CA PHE A 544 21.76 -24.56 15.31
C PHE A 544 21.80 -24.66 16.83
N ASP A 545 21.74 -25.86 17.41
CA ASP A 545 21.99 -26.06 18.85
C ASP A 545 23.51 -26.14 19.13
N PRO A 546 24.07 -25.25 19.98
CA PRO A 546 25.51 -25.24 20.24
C PRO A 546 26.07 -26.55 20.80
N MET A 547 25.29 -27.27 21.61
CA MET A 547 25.73 -28.52 22.26
C MET A 547 25.65 -29.68 21.28
N LYS A 548 24.57 -29.78 20.50
CA LYS A 548 24.40 -30.87 19.53
C LYS A 548 25.28 -30.71 18.30
N ARG A 549 25.66 -29.47 17.95
CA ARG A 549 26.60 -29.18 16.86
C ARG A 549 27.94 -29.89 17.00
N LEU A 550 28.37 -30.18 18.23
CA LEU A 550 29.59 -30.93 18.50
C LEU A 550 29.58 -32.35 17.90
N ALA A 551 28.40 -32.93 17.67
CA ALA A 551 28.26 -34.23 17.01
C ALA A 551 28.44 -34.16 15.48
N LEU A 552 28.42 -32.96 14.88
CA LEU A 552 28.62 -32.75 13.45
C LEU A 552 30.08 -32.35 13.14
N ASN A 553 30.98 -33.33 13.24
CA ASN A 553 32.33 -33.16 12.68
C ASN A 553 32.28 -33.10 11.15
N TRP A 554 33.41 -32.75 10.51
CA TRP A 554 33.45 -32.59 9.06
C TRP A 554 33.06 -33.85 8.30
N GLU A 555 33.55 -35.01 8.74
CA GLU A 555 33.23 -36.30 8.13
C GLU A 555 31.71 -36.58 8.17
N MET A 556 31.06 -36.35 9.31
CA MET A 556 29.62 -36.51 9.47
C MET A 556 28.85 -35.56 8.54
N ARG A 557 29.31 -34.30 8.40
CA ARG A 557 28.70 -33.34 7.47
C ARG A 557 28.78 -33.81 6.03
N VAL A 558 29.92 -34.34 5.60
CA VAL A 558 30.11 -34.89 4.25
C VAL A 558 29.17 -36.08 4.02
N ARG A 559 29.10 -37.03 4.94
CA ARG A 559 28.16 -38.17 4.85
C ARG A 559 26.71 -37.71 4.75
N ILE A 560 26.33 -36.68 5.51
CA ILE A 560 24.99 -36.10 5.44
C ILE A 560 24.73 -35.44 4.08
N ILE A 561 25.70 -34.68 3.55
CA ILE A 561 25.59 -34.06 2.21
C ILE A 561 25.44 -35.14 1.15
N GLU A 562 26.26 -36.18 1.20
CA GLU A 562 26.21 -37.31 0.27
C GLU A 562 24.85 -38.01 0.32
N GLY A 563 24.36 -38.36 1.51
CA GLY A 563 23.07 -39.02 1.65
C GLY A 563 21.89 -38.15 1.17
N VAL A 564 21.89 -36.85 1.46
CA VAL A 564 20.86 -35.94 0.91
C VAL A 564 20.95 -35.86 -0.62
N THR A 565 22.17 -35.83 -1.17
CA THR A 565 22.39 -35.82 -2.62
C THR A 565 21.87 -37.09 -3.27
N GLN A 566 22.13 -38.26 -2.68
CA GLN A 566 21.59 -39.54 -3.17
C GLN A 566 20.06 -39.58 -3.12
N GLY A 567 19.46 -39.09 -2.03
CA GLY A 567 18.00 -38.95 -1.93
C GLY A 567 17.41 -38.05 -3.01
N LEU A 568 18.04 -36.91 -3.28
CA LEU A 568 17.56 -35.96 -4.29
C LEU A 568 17.74 -36.50 -5.72
N LEU A 569 18.88 -37.13 -6.00
CA LEU A 569 19.17 -37.77 -7.28
C LEU A 569 18.17 -38.91 -7.57
N TYR A 570 17.80 -39.68 -6.55
CA TYR A 570 16.74 -40.68 -6.68
C TYR A 570 15.40 -40.04 -7.09
N LEU A 571 14.98 -38.95 -6.44
CA LEU A 571 13.71 -38.27 -6.74
C LEU A 571 13.67 -37.69 -8.16
N GLN A 572 14.79 -37.18 -8.65
CA GLN A 572 14.86 -36.48 -9.94
C GLN A 572 15.10 -37.43 -11.11
N GLU A 573 16.00 -38.40 -10.96
CA GLU A 573 16.53 -39.21 -12.07
C GLU A 573 16.16 -40.69 -11.99
N TYR A 574 16.23 -41.31 -10.81
CA TYR A 574 16.13 -42.78 -10.70
C TYR A 574 14.75 -43.31 -10.32
N SER A 575 13.80 -42.45 -9.94
CA SER A 575 12.41 -42.85 -9.74
C SER A 575 11.68 -42.99 -11.09
N ASN A 576 10.51 -43.65 -11.08
CA ASN A 576 9.66 -43.79 -12.29
C ASN A 576 9.11 -42.46 -12.81
N TYR A 577 9.17 -41.41 -11.98
CA TYR A 577 8.75 -40.06 -12.30
C TYR A 577 9.80 -39.06 -11.86
N THR A 578 9.81 -37.87 -12.45
CA THR A 578 10.60 -36.77 -11.92
C THR A 578 9.79 -36.10 -10.81
N ILE A 579 10.35 -36.08 -9.60
CA ILE A 579 9.68 -35.55 -8.42
C ILE A 579 10.45 -34.31 -7.94
N ILE A 580 9.74 -33.19 -7.92
CA ILE A 580 10.25 -31.93 -7.36
C ILE A 580 9.67 -31.78 -5.96
N HIS A 581 10.53 -31.76 -4.93
CA HIS A 581 10.15 -31.72 -3.53
C HIS A 581 9.57 -30.38 -3.10
N ARG A 582 10.22 -29.27 -3.52
CA ARG A 582 9.78 -27.88 -3.31
C ARG A 582 9.76 -27.35 -1.87
N ASP A 583 10.24 -28.12 -0.91
CA ASP A 583 10.41 -27.69 0.49
C ASP A 583 11.64 -28.35 1.13
N LEU A 584 12.73 -28.43 0.36
CA LEU A 584 14.00 -29.01 0.83
C LEU A 584 14.71 -28.00 1.75
N LYS A 585 14.84 -28.35 3.04
CA LYS A 585 15.44 -27.51 4.09
C LYS A 585 15.95 -28.35 5.26
N ALA A 586 16.75 -27.76 6.14
CA ALA A 586 17.39 -28.47 7.25
C ALA A 586 16.39 -29.12 8.24
N SER A 587 15.19 -28.54 8.41
CA SER A 587 14.14 -29.13 9.26
C SER A 587 13.49 -30.38 8.67
N ASN A 588 13.55 -30.53 7.34
CA ASN A 588 12.96 -31.65 6.60
C ASN A 588 13.98 -32.76 6.31
N ILE A 589 15.23 -32.62 6.77
CA ILE A 589 16.22 -33.71 6.79
C ILE A 589 16.20 -34.33 8.18
N LEU A 590 15.67 -35.55 8.30
CA LEU A 590 15.65 -36.31 9.55
C LEU A 590 16.85 -37.26 9.63
N LEU A 591 17.28 -37.57 10.85
CA LEU A 591 18.45 -38.38 11.13
C LEU A 591 18.04 -39.66 11.88
N ASP A 592 18.51 -40.82 11.39
CA ASP A 592 18.32 -42.11 12.06
C ASP A 592 19.30 -42.29 13.22
N GLU A 593 19.31 -43.47 13.85
CA GLU A 593 20.14 -43.74 15.02
C GLU A 593 21.64 -43.62 14.72
N GLU A 594 22.04 -43.97 13.49
CA GLU A 594 23.42 -43.92 12.98
C GLU A 594 23.78 -42.56 12.33
N MET A 595 22.91 -41.54 12.45
CA MET A 595 23.08 -40.20 11.87
C MET A 595 23.02 -40.15 10.33
N ASN A 596 22.42 -41.14 9.67
CA ASN A 596 22.19 -41.07 8.23
C ASN A 596 21.00 -40.14 7.92
N PRO A 597 21.10 -39.31 6.86
CA PRO A 597 20.04 -38.39 6.50
C PRO A 597 18.92 -39.06 5.72
N LYS A 598 17.69 -38.66 6.03
CA LYS A 598 16.49 -38.99 5.26
C LYS A 598 15.65 -37.75 4.97
N ILE A 599 15.31 -37.53 3.71
CA ILE A 599 14.44 -36.44 3.27
C ILE A 599 12.98 -36.78 3.63
N SER A 600 12.26 -35.80 4.16
CA SER A 600 10.88 -35.92 4.65
C SER A 600 10.00 -34.77 4.17
N ASP A 601 8.68 -34.87 4.40
CA ASP A 601 7.69 -33.81 4.17
C ASP A 601 7.38 -33.53 2.67
N PHE A 602 6.71 -34.49 2.03
CA PHE A 602 6.39 -34.45 0.59
C PHE A 602 5.05 -33.76 0.26
N GLY A 603 4.38 -33.10 1.20
CA GLY A 603 3.05 -32.49 0.98
C GLY A 603 3.01 -31.47 -0.16
N MET A 604 4.15 -30.81 -0.42
CA MET A 604 4.30 -29.79 -1.46
C MET A 604 4.88 -30.34 -2.77
N ALA A 605 5.27 -31.61 -2.79
CA ALA A 605 5.97 -32.20 -3.92
C ALA A 605 5.07 -32.29 -5.17
N ARG A 606 5.70 -32.32 -6.34
CA ARG A 606 5.02 -32.41 -7.64
C ARG A 606 5.68 -33.48 -8.49
N LEU A 607 4.84 -34.25 -9.20
CA LEU A 607 5.24 -35.41 -9.99
C LEU A 607 5.05 -35.11 -11.47
N PHE A 608 6.10 -35.38 -12.24
CA PHE A 608 6.17 -35.18 -13.68
C PHE A 608 6.52 -36.50 -14.36
N ARG A 609 5.91 -36.77 -15.52
CA ARG A 609 6.35 -37.90 -16.35
C ARG A 609 7.64 -37.54 -17.06
N LYS A 610 8.55 -38.51 -17.22
CA LYS A 610 9.88 -38.33 -17.81
C LYS A 610 9.89 -37.89 -19.28
N ASP A 611 8.74 -37.93 -19.95
CA ASP A 611 8.55 -37.61 -21.37
C ASP A 611 8.10 -36.16 -21.65
N ILE A 612 7.94 -35.32 -20.63
CA ILE A 612 7.49 -33.92 -20.75
C ILE A 612 8.58 -32.97 -20.22
N TYR A 613 9.09 -32.07 -21.06
CA TYR A 613 10.11 -31.08 -20.72
C TYR A 613 9.68 -30.09 -19.60
N GLU A 614 10.67 -29.59 -18.87
CA GLU A 614 10.76 -29.57 -17.39
C GLU A 614 10.33 -28.27 -16.68
N GLU A 615 9.39 -27.50 -17.24
CA GLU A 615 8.98 -26.22 -16.63
C GLU A 615 7.47 -26.16 -16.41
N ALA A 616 7.06 -25.96 -15.16
CA ALA A 616 5.68 -25.78 -14.78
C ALA A 616 5.46 -24.37 -14.21
N ASN A 617 4.38 -23.72 -14.65
CA ASN A 617 3.98 -22.42 -14.13
C ASN A 617 2.89 -22.60 -13.07
N THR A 618 2.94 -21.80 -11.99
CA THR A 618 1.87 -21.70 -11.02
C THR A 618 1.61 -20.25 -10.63
N SER A 619 0.33 -19.89 -10.54
CA SER A 619 -0.12 -18.61 -9.98
C SER A 619 -0.01 -18.53 -8.45
N ARG A 620 0.35 -19.64 -7.79
CA ARG A 620 0.44 -19.74 -6.33
C ARG A 620 1.88 -20.04 -5.91
N ILE A 621 2.55 -19.03 -5.34
CA ILE A 621 3.90 -19.16 -4.77
C ILE A 621 3.82 -19.91 -3.44
N ILE A 622 4.47 -21.07 -3.36
CA ILE A 622 4.58 -21.89 -2.14
C ILE A 622 6.03 -22.36 -1.95
N GLY A 623 6.47 -22.48 -0.69
CA GLY A 623 7.81 -22.92 -0.29
C GLY A 623 8.30 -22.16 0.96
N THR A 624 9.37 -22.64 1.61
CA THR A 624 9.93 -21.98 2.80
C THR A 624 10.83 -20.80 2.43
N TYR A 625 10.50 -19.60 2.94
CA TYR A 625 11.27 -18.39 2.74
C TYR A 625 12.77 -18.59 3.06
N GLY A 626 13.64 -18.11 2.16
CA GLY A 626 15.10 -18.29 2.23
C GLY A 626 15.64 -19.55 1.56
N TYR A 627 14.78 -20.49 1.16
CA TYR A 627 15.14 -21.64 0.29
C TYR A 627 14.49 -21.53 -1.10
N VAL A 628 13.57 -20.58 -1.28
CA VAL A 628 12.85 -20.38 -2.53
C VAL A 628 13.74 -19.64 -3.56
N PRO A 629 13.89 -20.17 -4.80
CA PRO A 629 14.62 -19.49 -5.85
C PRO A 629 13.95 -18.17 -6.29
N PRO A 630 14.73 -17.12 -6.61
CA PRO A 630 14.19 -15.82 -7.01
C PRO A 630 13.39 -15.85 -8.33
N GLU A 631 13.77 -16.72 -9.28
CA GLU A 631 13.06 -16.94 -10.54
C GLU A 631 11.64 -17.48 -10.31
N TYR A 632 11.47 -18.39 -9.35
CA TYR A 632 10.16 -18.91 -8.98
C TYR A 632 9.27 -17.82 -8.36
N VAL A 633 9.83 -16.95 -7.51
CA VAL A 633 9.09 -15.83 -6.91
C VAL A 633 8.64 -14.81 -7.97
N ARG A 634 9.47 -14.58 -8.99
CA ARG A 634 9.23 -13.58 -10.04
C ARG A 634 8.25 -14.06 -11.11
N GLU A 635 8.40 -15.30 -11.55
CA GLU A 635 7.76 -15.79 -12.78
C GLU A 635 6.78 -16.94 -12.51
N GLY A 636 6.75 -17.50 -11.29
CA GLY A 636 5.92 -18.65 -10.94
C GLY A 636 6.39 -19.98 -11.54
N ILE A 637 7.56 -19.99 -12.19
CA ILE A 637 8.12 -21.14 -12.90
C ILE A 637 8.95 -22.00 -11.95
N TYR A 638 8.65 -23.29 -11.89
CA TYR A 638 9.44 -24.27 -11.14
C TYR A 638 9.80 -25.47 -12.02
N SER A 639 11.03 -25.97 -11.79
CA SER A 639 11.64 -27.14 -12.42
C SER A 639 12.51 -27.87 -11.38
N MET A 640 13.22 -28.92 -11.79
CA MET A 640 14.21 -29.59 -10.91
C MET A 640 15.24 -28.62 -10.32
N LYS A 641 15.50 -27.49 -11.00
CA LYS A 641 16.40 -26.43 -10.54
C LYS A 641 15.95 -25.80 -9.22
N TYR A 642 14.65 -25.87 -8.90
CA TYR A 642 14.13 -25.40 -7.61
C TYR A 642 14.80 -26.12 -6.43
N ASP A 643 14.84 -27.45 -6.49
CA ASP A 643 15.43 -28.24 -5.40
C ASP A 643 16.96 -28.14 -5.42
N VAL A 644 17.58 -27.93 -6.59
CA VAL A 644 19.03 -27.67 -6.70
C VAL A 644 19.41 -26.37 -5.96
N TYR A 645 18.64 -25.29 -6.16
CA TYR A 645 18.84 -24.05 -5.43
C TYR A 645 18.64 -24.26 -3.92
N SER A 646 17.53 -24.91 -3.53
CA SER A 646 17.22 -25.22 -2.12
C SER A 646 18.33 -26.05 -1.46
N PHE A 647 18.89 -27.03 -2.20
CA PHE A 647 20.02 -27.84 -1.77
C PHE A 647 21.29 -27.00 -1.62
N GLY A 648 21.57 -26.06 -2.53
CA GLY A 648 22.69 -25.13 -2.40
C GLY A 648 22.61 -24.29 -1.12
N VAL A 649 21.42 -23.81 -0.77
CA VAL A 649 21.18 -23.12 0.50
C VAL A 649 21.42 -24.06 1.69
N LEU A 650 20.87 -25.27 1.66
CA LEU A 650 21.08 -26.29 2.70
C LEU A 650 22.56 -26.64 2.87
N LEU A 651 23.31 -26.77 1.78
CA LEU A 651 24.75 -27.05 1.79
C LEU A 651 25.53 -25.94 2.52
N LEU A 652 25.20 -24.68 2.26
CA LEU A 652 25.80 -23.55 2.98
C LEU A 652 25.52 -23.62 4.48
N GLN A 653 24.32 -24.01 4.88
CA GLN A 653 23.99 -24.20 6.29
C GLN A 653 24.74 -25.38 6.92
N ILE A 654 24.88 -26.48 6.19
CA ILE A 654 25.65 -27.64 6.66
C ILE A 654 27.12 -27.29 6.81
N ILE A 655 27.72 -26.54 5.90
CA ILE A 655 29.15 -26.21 6.00
C ILE A 655 29.40 -25.14 7.08
N SER A 656 28.54 -24.13 7.16
CA SER A 656 28.75 -22.98 8.06
C SER A 656 28.14 -23.16 9.46
N SER A 657 27.20 -24.08 9.63
CA SER A 657 26.29 -24.15 10.80
C SER A 657 25.56 -22.82 11.08
N ARG A 658 25.38 -21.97 10.07
CA ARG A 658 24.69 -20.67 10.16
C ARG A 658 23.28 -20.77 9.61
N SER A 659 22.37 -20.00 10.19
CA SER A 659 20.94 -20.02 9.89
C SER A 659 20.57 -18.88 8.96
N ASN A 660 19.62 -19.11 8.04
CA ASN A 660 19.12 -18.06 7.16
C ASN A 660 18.25 -17.01 7.87
N ARG A 661 17.92 -17.23 9.15
CA ARG A 661 17.08 -16.32 9.95
C ARG A 661 17.87 -15.21 10.64
N HIS A 662 19.19 -15.30 10.65
CA HIS A 662 20.06 -14.31 11.30
C HIS A 662 20.83 -13.52 10.26
N TYR A 663 21.20 -12.30 10.62
CA TYR A 663 22.06 -11.46 9.83
C TYR A 663 23.54 -11.63 10.23
N TYR A 664 24.42 -11.39 9.28
CA TYR A 664 25.85 -11.63 9.37
C TYR A 664 26.61 -10.45 8.76
N GLY A 665 27.91 -10.37 9.04
CA GLY A 665 28.78 -9.30 8.56
C GLY A 665 29.12 -8.28 9.65
N PRO A 666 30.02 -7.33 9.38
CA PRO A 666 30.46 -6.34 10.36
C PRO A 666 29.35 -5.45 10.91
N ASN A 667 28.27 -5.28 10.12
CA ASN A 667 27.13 -4.44 10.45
C ASN A 667 25.86 -5.25 10.76
N GLU A 668 25.94 -6.59 10.78
CA GLU A 668 24.81 -7.50 11.02
C GLU A 668 23.58 -7.21 10.13
N ASP A 669 23.81 -6.94 8.84
CA ASP A 669 22.77 -6.56 7.88
C ASP A 669 22.64 -7.53 6.69
N LEU A 670 23.57 -8.48 6.53
CA LEU A 670 23.58 -9.40 5.40
C LEU A 670 22.92 -10.74 5.77
N ASN A 671 21.98 -11.21 4.98
CA ASN A 671 21.49 -12.59 5.13
C ASN A 671 22.60 -13.61 4.75
N LEU A 672 22.41 -14.90 5.05
CA LEU A 672 23.45 -15.91 4.84
C LEU A 672 23.99 -15.93 3.40
N LEU A 673 23.12 -15.76 2.39
CA LEU A 673 23.51 -15.80 0.98
C LEU A 673 24.32 -14.56 0.59
N GLU A 674 23.90 -13.39 1.03
CA GLU A 674 24.62 -12.12 0.83
C GLU A 674 25.98 -12.15 1.53
N TYR A 675 26.02 -12.65 2.75
CA TYR A 675 27.25 -12.77 3.53
C TYR A 675 28.27 -13.71 2.88
N VAL A 676 27.81 -14.89 2.43
CA VAL A 676 28.65 -15.84 1.69
C VAL A 676 29.12 -15.21 0.38
N SER A 677 28.23 -14.58 -0.40
CA SER A 677 28.59 -13.91 -1.65
C SER A 677 29.66 -12.84 -1.44
N CYS A 678 29.48 -11.94 -0.47
CA CYS A 678 30.46 -10.89 -0.16
C CYS A 678 31.80 -11.47 0.32
N THR A 679 31.78 -12.56 1.08
CA THR A 679 33.00 -13.19 1.64
C THR A 679 33.78 -13.97 0.58
N PHE A 680 33.09 -14.71 -0.29
CA PHE A 680 33.71 -15.46 -1.38
C PHE A 680 34.29 -14.52 -2.45
N SER A 681 33.59 -13.46 -2.84
CA SER A 681 34.12 -12.47 -3.78
C SER A 681 35.41 -11.82 -3.26
N ARG A 682 35.49 -11.51 -1.96
CA ARG A 682 36.71 -10.95 -1.34
C ARG A 682 37.87 -11.96 -1.28
N THR A 683 37.57 -13.25 -1.05
CA THR A 683 38.57 -14.32 -0.96
C THR A 683 39.15 -14.69 -2.33
N ILE A 684 38.31 -14.77 -3.38
CA ILE A 684 38.76 -14.99 -4.77
C ILE A 684 39.66 -13.83 -5.23
N HIS A 685 39.27 -12.58 -4.95
CA HIS A 685 40.09 -11.42 -5.29
C HIS A 685 41.43 -11.36 -4.54
N ARG A 686 41.52 -11.96 -3.35
CA ARG A 686 42.78 -12.13 -2.61
C ARG A 686 43.67 -13.22 -3.21
N HIS A 687 43.10 -14.34 -3.64
CA HIS A 687 43.84 -15.43 -4.27
C HIS A 687 44.32 -15.11 -5.68
N GLU A 688 43.56 -14.33 -6.47
CA GLU A 688 44.02 -13.82 -7.77
C GLU A 688 45.21 -12.86 -7.60
N LYS A 689 45.23 -12.04 -6.53
CA LYS A 689 46.39 -11.19 -6.22
C LYS A 689 47.63 -11.96 -5.77
N GLN A 690 47.47 -13.14 -5.16
CA GLN A 690 48.60 -14.00 -4.77
C GLN A 690 49.16 -14.85 -5.92
N LYS A 691 48.42 -15.08 -7.01
CA LYS A 691 48.94 -15.80 -8.19
C LYS A 691 49.80 -14.93 -9.13
N VAL A 692 49.87 -13.62 -8.92
CA VAL A 692 50.67 -12.67 -9.75
C VAL A 692 52.08 -12.45 -9.17
N THR A 693 52.53 -13.26 -8.20
CA THR A 693 53.89 -13.14 -7.62
C THR A 693 54.59 -14.50 -7.58
N TYR A 694 55.00 -14.99 -8.74
CA TYR A 694 56.19 -15.83 -8.88
C TYR A 694 57.03 -15.30 -10.05
N PRO A 695 58.33 -15.04 -9.85
CA PRO A 695 59.17 -14.49 -10.90
C PRO A 695 59.67 -15.60 -11.84
N LEU A 696 59.58 -15.33 -13.14
CA LEU A 696 60.65 -15.60 -14.09
C LEU A 696 60.97 -14.28 -14.79
#